data_AF-A0AAD6PSX2-F1
#
_entry.id   AF-A0AAD6PSX2-F1
#
_cell.length_a   1.000
_cell.length_b   1.000
_cell.length_c   1.000
_cell.angle_alpha   90.00
_cell.angle_beta   90.00
_cell.angle_gamma   90.00
#
_symmetry.space_group_name_H-M   'P 1'
#
loop_
_entity.id
_entity.type
_entity.pdbx_description
1 polymer ?
#
loop_
_entity_poly.entity_id
_entity_poly.type
_entity_poly.pdbx_seq_one_letter_code
_entity_poly.pdbx_strand_id
1 'polypeptide(L)'
;MQGFVHACEQLHLSKGKGAAGQAFKTRLPSFEPDVKEKHVRDYPLAHHARKYNLNAAVAILLRSTGDDCIYILEFFLPILVKESSEQQELVAKLKLTLQQTCKRLTMFPEEPFPRKRGSKVSKNNDKIESAPDPDGHMFIERADNKRRKVSEVWKHFDKVIEENGAVRAICKGCQKKYPGESTKGTSNLHKHLKSCSKKGQRDAKQHTLPSDLGGNFVFDQERSRLNFVRMIMKLGFPLDMVENEFFKTFVCDLQPKFQLCSQDIVQADALSIYRQEKEKLMKYLDNLSSLFSITIDLQSYGDNKMSCCLTMHFIDDGWRMNKKILAFRSIEHDYMNEAVKDVLVEWNIIKKVHFMFAEIAPPNSQMTREFRRKLLSQFPNIDLLCFSCYAQTLELLARDGFYEIKDVLNKIRGCIEYVNATPINQDKFREATNNVKLQDMKAASHDDPTRWETTFVMLRSALELREAFTQLEQVDFDFKVNPSAEEWKMAMIVCECLKVIHKSLGSSSSSIDACFLHVCYIYKNLLSWEKSEHAYVCSMAKRMKVNLDMHCSEWSFAFGILLVLDPRCKLKFVQYGFLLMYGSDASKYLMEFRSKLTCMYNSYANDISCLPSYDLDSDGKFLGFREWLKVDPPKSDLDRYLGEPVENQDKVSDVLVWWRVNAPRFPALGKMARDFLSIPISAILSKSTMSGEATKVNPSFNGLEPEIIEAFICGQDWLESPENNSRKQQGDSEHQMPTHQAGPFKVIKSTSPEDLKLINYIFYSSLDESEIVVHCNHNYLTRSQLRTLRPQTCLDDNVISVMSDALSLAERRKKKGYINWYLPIFFSEYAYDTSECISFAKKHMYRENYMSALFSCEKMYVPVFDKERRHFYLFVLHMKKQVVEIWDSLAKSSGSSVDKRLPNMLATLDILFEDDIQQNYLDGWSFASFSVNRSPNVPQQTNGYDCGVYVIKFMLAPEEVTQPDFVFDSDTERLDVVLGLLDGNVNLCRNELAAKAEAYNLQEPMTP
;
A
#
# COMPACT_ATOMS: atom_id res chain seq x y z
N MET A 1 -10.19 -34.53 -10.70
CA MET A 1 -10.29 -33.16 -11.26
C MET A 1 -8.96 -32.41 -11.31
N GLN A 2 -8.07 -32.47 -10.31
CA GLN A 2 -6.79 -31.71 -10.31
C GLN A 2 -5.98 -31.83 -11.63
N GLY A 3 -5.75 -33.05 -12.14
CA GLY A 3 -5.08 -33.28 -13.43
C GLY A 3 -5.84 -32.83 -14.70
N PHE A 4 -7.02 -32.23 -14.56
CA PHE A 4 -7.69 -31.45 -15.61
C PHE A 4 -7.38 -29.96 -15.45
N VAL A 5 -7.46 -29.43 -14.22
CA VAL A 5 -7.11 -28.03 -13.89
C VAL A 5 -5.68 -27.73 -14.32
N HIS A 6 -4.73 -28.62 -14.00
CA HIS A 6 -3.33 -28.48 -14.40
C HIS A 6 -3.12 -28.54 -15.94
N ALA A 7 -4.00 -29.23 -16.67
CA ALA A 7 -3.99 -29.20 -18.13
C ALA A 7 -4.54 -27.89 -18.69
N CYS A 8 -5.47 -27.23 -17.99
CA CYS A 8 -5.97 -25.90 -18.34
C CYS A 8 -4.94 -24.80 -18.08
N GLU A 9 -4.13 -24.93 -17.03
CA GLU A 9 -2.99 -24.04 -16.74
C GLU A 9 -1.92 -24.08 -17.86
N GLN A 10 -1.69 -25.25 -18.45
CA GLN A 10 -0.69 -25.44 -19.51
C GLN A 10 -1.24 -25.13 -20.92
N LEU A 11 -2.44 -25.62 -21.26
CA LEU A 11 -2.98 -25.63 -22.63
C LEU A 11 -3.85 -24.40 -22.95
N HIS A 12 -3.19 -23.29 -23.19
CA HIS A 12 -3.80 -21.99 -23.50
C HIS A 12 -4.70 -22.01 -24.75
N LEU A 13 -5.95 -21.52 -24.62
CA LEU A 13 -6.96 -21.53 -25.68
C LEU A 13 -6.85 -20.30 -26.61
N SER A 14 -6.43 -20.52 -27.85
CA SER A 14 -6.34 -19.46 -28.88
C SER A 14 -7.73 -18.98 -29.34
N LYS A 15 -7.82 -17.75 -29.87
CA LYS A 15 -9.06 -17.17 -30.45
C LYS A 15 -9.70 -18.14 -31.46
N GLY A 16 -10.95 -18.51 -31.20
CA GLY A 16 -11.72 -19.50 -31.96
C GLY A 16 -11.61 -20.97 -31.52
N LYS A 17 -10.85 -21.31 -30.46
CA LYS A 17 -10.74 -22.68 -29.92
C LYS A 17 -11.55 -22.87 -28.64
N GLY A 18 -12.32 -23.96 -28.54
CA GLY A 18 -13.22 -24.22 -27.40
C GLY A 18 -14.36 -23.20 -27.27
N ALA A 19 -15.17 -23.32 -26.22
CA ALA A 19 -16.22 -22.33 -25.96
C ALA A 19 -15.59 -20.98 -25.60
N ALA A 20 -14.52 -20.96 -24.81
CA ALA A 20 -13.80 -19.75 -24.41
C ALA A 20 -13.25 -18.97 -25.60
N GLY A 21 -12.51 -19.63 -26.50
CA GLY A 21 -11.95 -18.98 -27.67
C GLY A 21 -13.02 -18.56 -28.67
N GLN A 22 -14.15 -19.26 -28.77
CA GLN A 22 -15.27 -18.81 -29.59
C GLN A 22 -15.97 -17.60 -28.97
N ALA A 23 -16.20 -17.55 -27.66
CA ALA A 23 -16.72 -16.36 -26.97
C ALA A 23 -15.79 -15.14 -27.14
N PHE A 24 -14.48 -15.35 -27.09
CA PHE A 24 -13.49 -14.30 -27.40
C PHE A 24 -13.56 -13.83 -28.86
N LYS A 25 -13.91 -14.72 -29.79
CA LYS A 25 -14.01 -14.42 -31.22
C LYS A 25 -15.32 -13.70 -31.57
N THR A 26 -16.45 -14.11 -31.01
CA THR A 26 -17.79 -13.58 -31.33
C THR A 26 -18.21 -12.42 -30.44
N ARG A 27 -17.56 -12.22 -29.29
CA ARG A 27 -17.99 -11.31 -28.21
C ARG A 27 -19.38 -11.64 -27.62
N LEU A 28 -19.83 -12.89 -27.76
CA LEU A 28 -21.08 -13.41 -27.20
C LEU A 28 -20.80 -14.63 -26.31
N PRO A 29 -21.70 -14.98 -25.37
CA PRO A 29 -21.62 -16.27 -24.67
C PRO A 29 -21.60 -17.44 -25.67
N SER A 30 -20.78 -18.45 -25.39
CA SER A 30 -20.63 -19.63 -26.25
C SER A 30 -20.95 -20.89 -25.47
N PHE A 31 -21.68 -21.83 -26.09
CA PHE A 31 -22.05 -23.09 -25.48
C PHE A 31 -21.69 -24.24 -26.41
N GLU A 32 -20.98 -25.23 -25.88
CA GLU A 32 -20.55 -26.43 -26.59
C GLU A 32 -21.14 -27.67 -25.86
N PRO A 33 -22.16 -28.34 -26.43
CA PRO A 33 -22.94 -29.37 -25.75
C PRO A 33 -22.20 -30.70 -25.59
N ASP A 34 -21.25 -31.01 -26.49
CA ASP A 34 -20.26 -32.05 -26.25
C ASP A 34 -18.85 -31.56 -26.65
N VAL A 35 -17.94 -31.50 -25.67
CA VAL A 35 -16.53 -31.12 -25.87
C VAL A 35 -15.60 -32.32 -26.15
N LYS A 36 -16.07 -33.55 -25.96
CA LYS A 36 -15.37 -34.81 -26.27
C LYS A 36 -15.44 -35.15 -27.76
N GLU A 37 -16.43 -34.67 -28.51
CA GLU A 37 -16.45 -34.82 -29.97
C GLU A 37 -15.47 -33.88 -30.70
N LYS A 38 -14.98 -32.83 -30.04
CA LYS A 38 -14.08 -31.83 -30.65
C LYS A 38 -12.70 -32.42 -30.99
N HIS A 39 -12.16 -32.06 -32.14
CA HIS A 39 -10.79 -32.42 -32.49
C HIS A 39 -9.78 -31.51 -31.76
N VAL A 40 -8.61 -32.03 -31.40
CA VAL A 40 -7.65 -31.36 -30.49
C VAL A 40 -7.10 -30.04 -31.06
N ARG A 41 -7.13 -29.85 -32.38
CA ARG A 41 -6.78 -28.56 -33.02
C ARG A 41 -7.82 -27.46 -32.74
N ASP A 42 -9.09 -27.84 -32.65
CA ASP A 42 -10.23 -26.94 -32.49
C ASP A 42 -10.62 -26.77 -31.01
N TYR A 43 -10.28 -27.76 -30.17
CA TYR A 43 -10.27 -27.62 -28.72
C TYR A 43 -9.12 -28.42 -28.09
N PRO A 44 -8.00 -27.76 -27.71
CA PRO A 44 -6.83 -28.41 -27.09
C PRO A 44 -7.18 -29.29 -25.88
N LEU A 45 -8.17 -28.89 -25.08
CA LEU A 45 -8.61 -29.64 -23.90
C LEU A 45 -9.45 -30.88 -24.23
N ALA A 46 -9.88 -31.12 -25.47
CA ALA A 46 -10.79 -32.22 -25.82
C ALA A 46 -10.27 -33.62 -25.45
N HIS A 47 -8.95 -33.85 -25.54
CA HIS A 47 -8.34 -35.11 -25.09
C HIS A 47 -8.49 -35.30 -23.57
N HIS A 48 -8.31 -34.22 -22.80
CA HIS A 48 -8.46 -34.23 -21.35
C HIS A 48 -9.94 -34.29 -20.94
N ALA A 49 -10.84 -33.62 -21.68
CA ALA A 49 -12.29 -33.73 -21.51
C ALA A 49 -12.79 -35.17 -21.70
N ARG A 50 -12.24 -35.93 -22.66
CA ARG A 50 -12.48 -37.38 -22.78
C ARG A 50 -11.97 -38.14 -21.55
N LYS A 51 -10.71 -37.91 -21.14
CA LYS A 51 -10.07 -38.58 -20.00
C LYS A 51 -10.82 -38.38 -18.67
N TYR A 52 -11.46 -37.22 -18.47
CA TYR A 52 -12.23 -36.89 -17.27
C TYR A 52 -13.76 -36.89 -17.50
N ASN A 53 -14.22 -37.40 -18.64
CA ASN A 53 -15.62 -37.51 -19.06
C ASN A 53 -16.47 -36.23 -18.89
N LEU A 54 -15.90 -35.06 -19.16
CA LEU A 54 -16.63 -33.79 -19.14
C LEU A 54 -17.52 -33.69 -20.39
N ASN A 55 -18.84 -33.48 -20.21
CA ASN A 55 -19.80 -33.46 -21.32
C ASN A 55 -19.77 -32.12 -22.06
N ALA A 56 -20.34 -31.08 -21.45
CA ALA A 56 -20.55 -29.77 -22.07
C ALA A 56 -19.70 -28.68 -21.41
N ALA A 57 -19.47 -27.57 -22.13
CA ALA A 57 -18.86 -26.36 -21.60
C ALA A 57 -19.63 -25.10 -22.03
N VAL A 58 -19.74 -24.12 -21.13
CA VAL A 58 -20.29 -22.79 -21.40
C VAL A 58 -19.25 -21.72 -21.08
N ALA A 59 -19.02 -20.80 -22.01
CA ALA A 59 -18.14 -19.66 -21.83
C ALA A 59 -18.94 -18.36 -21.77
N ILE A 60 -18.78 -17.60 -20.68
CA ILE A 60 -19.49 -16.34 -20.43
C ILE A 60 -18.50 -15.18 -20.45
N LEU A 61 -18.87 -14.12 -21.18
CA LEU A 61 -18.08 -12.90 -21.37
C LEU A 61 -18.46 -11.85 -20.31
N LEU A 62 -17.47 -11.35 -19.56
CA LEU A 62 -17.63 -10.35 -18.50
C LEU A 62 -16.72 -9.15 -18.77
N ARG A 63 -17.17 -7.94 -18.43
CA ARG A 63 -16.39 -6.69 -18.54
C ARG A 63 -16.18 -6.07 -17.16
N SER A 64 -14.95 -5.68 -16.81
CA SER A 64 -14.69 -4.87 -15.60
C SER A 64 -15.37 -3.51 -15.73
N THR A 65 -16.06 -3.07 -14.68
CA THR A 65 -16.63 -1.72 -14.61
C THR A 65 -15.60 -0.64 -14.21
N GLY A 66 -14.35 -1.02 -13.92
CA GLY A 66 -13.25 -0.09 -13.64
C GLY A 66 -12.28 0.08 -14.81
N ASP A 67 -11.80 -1.05 -15.34
CA ASP A 67 -10.55 -1.10 -16.13
C ASP A 67 -10.78 -1.52 -17.59
N ASP A 68 -12.05 -1.65 -17.99
CA ASP A 68 -12.56 -2.11 -19.29
C ASP A 68 -12.09 -3.50 -19.77
N CYS A 69 -11.28 -4.21 -18.99
CA CYS A 69 -10.80 -5.56 -19.26
C CYS A 69 -11.97 -6.54 -19.47
N ILE A 70 -11.83 -7.39 -20.49
CA ILE A 70 -12.82 -8.38 -20.89
C ILE A 70 -12.35 -9.78 -20.50
N TYR A 71 -13.02 -10.37 -19.51
CA TYR A 71 -12.77 -11.70 -18.97
C TYR A 71 -13.69 -12.73 -19.62
N ILE A 72 -13.25 -13.99 -19.64
CA ILE A 72 -14.04 -15.13 -20.09
C ILE A 72 -13.95 -16.22 -19.03
N LEU A 73 -15.11 -16.65 -18.53
CA LEU A 73 -15.23 -17.78 -17.61
C LEU A 73 -15.80 -18.97 -18.39
N GLU A 74 -15.00 -20.03 -18.57
CA GLU A 74 -15.44 -21.31 -19.15
C GLU A 74 -15.79 -22.30 -18.03
N PHE A 75 -17.08 -22.62 -17.90
CA PHE A 75 -17.61 -23.57 -16.94
C PHE A 75 -17.91 -24.90 -17.64
N PHE A 76 -17.36 -26.00 -17.13
CA PHE A 76 -17.72 -27.35 -17.56
C PHE A 76 -18.95 -27.82 -16.76
N LEU A 77 -19.98 -28.30 -17.46
CA LEU A 77 -21.21 -28.75 -16.79
C LEU A 77 -21.00 -30.12 -16.11
N PRO A 78 -21.74 -30.42 -15.02
CA PRO A 78 -21.52 -31.65 -14.25
C PRO A 78 -21.69 -32.92 -15.10
N ILE A 79 -20.82 -33.91 -14.87
CA ILE A 79 -20.69 -35.16 -15.67
C ILE A 79 -22.00 -35.98 -15.73
N LEU A 80 -22.88 -35.81 -14.74
CA LEU A 80 -24.20 -36.45 -14.68
C LEU A 80 -25.20 -35.83 -15.68
N VAL A 81 -25.08 -34.53 -15.97
CA VAL A 81 -26.02 -33.77 -16.81
C VAL A 81 -25.72 -34.04 -18.28
N LYS A 82 -26.54 -34.87 -18.91
CA LYS A 82 -26.36 -35.37 -20.28
C LYS A 82 -27.43 -34.89 -21.26
N GLU A 83 -28.60 -34.48 -20.77
CA GLU A 83 -29.67 -34.01 -21.64
C GLU A 83 -29.54 -32.51 -21.96
N SER A 84 -29.74 -32.15 -23.23
CA SER A 84 -29.56 -30.76 -23.69
C SER A 84 -30.54 -29.77 -23.04
N SER A 85 -31.71 -30.26 -22.61
CA SER A 85 -32.71 -29.56 -21.80
C SER A 85 -32.14 -29.12 -20.45
N GLU A 86 -31.66 -30.08 -19.64
CA GLU A 86 -31.07 -29.83 -18.31
C GLU A 86 -29.84 -28.92 -18.40
N GLN A 87 -29.00 -29.12 -19.43
CA GLN A 87 -27.82 -28.29 -19.67
C GLN A 87 -28.20 -26.82 -19.92
N GLN A 88 -29.26 -26.55 -20.70
CA GLN A 88 -29.75 -25.19 -20.96
C GLN A 88 -30.36 -24.55 -19.71
N GLU A 89 -31.13 -25.30 -18.91
CA GLU A 89 -31.69 -24.79 -17.65
C GLU A 89 -30.59 -24.44 -16.62
N LEU A 90 -29.56 -25.29 -16.51
CA LEU A 90 -28.42 -25.05 -15.64
C LEU A 90 -27.61 -23.81 -16.07
N VAL A 91 -27.41 -23.61 -17.38
CA VAL A 91 -26.79 -22.40 -17.93
C VAL A 91 -27.62 -21.15 -17.61
N ALA A 92 -28.96 -21.21 -17.72
CA ALA A 92 -29.84 -20.09 -17.38
C ALA A 92 -29.77 -19.73 -15.88
N LYS A 93 -29.77 -20.73 -14.99
CA LYS A 93 -29.60 -20.55 -13.53
C LYS A 93 -28.23 -19.96 -13.17
N LEU A 94 -27.16 -20.46 -13.79
CA LEU A 94 -25.79 -19.97 -13.58
C LEU A 94 -25.64 -18.51 -14.04
N LYS A 95 -26.25 -18.15 -15.17
CA LYS A 95 -26.32 -16.77 -15.70
C LYS A 95 -26.99 -15.81 -14.71
N LEU A 96 -28.15 -16.17 -14.16
CA LEU A 96 -28.85 -15.36 -13.14
C LEU A 96 -28.00 -15.20 -11.86
N THR A 97 -27.35 -16.28 -11.42
CA THR A 97 -26.50 -16.27 -10.22
C THR A 97 -25.31 -15.32 -10.37
N LEU A 98 -24.66 -15.32 -11.55
CA LEU A 98 -23.58 -14.38 -11.87
C LEU A 98 -24.06 -12.92 -11.89
N GLN A 99 -25.23 -12.64 -12.48
CA GLN A 99 -25.81 -11.28 -12.49
C GLN A 99 -26.09 -10.75 -11.09
N GLN A 100 -26.54 -11.59 -10.16
CA GLN A 100 -26.84 -11.20 -8.77
C GLN A 100 -25.57 -11.03 -7.91
N THR A 101 -24.52 -11.82 -8.19
CA THR A 101 -23.31 -11.86 -7.34
C THR A 101 -22.24 -10.86 -7.78
N CYS A 102 -22.04 -10.69 -9.09
CA CYS A 102 -20.86 -10.01 -9.64
C CYS A 102 -21.02 -8.48 -9.77
N LYS A 103 -21.24 -7.77 -8.65
CA LYS A 103 -21.52 -6.32 -8.60
C LYS A 103 -20.48 -5.37 -9.24
N ARG A 104 -19.30 -5.87 -9.66
CA ARG A 104 -18.24 -5.10 -10.37
C ARG A 104 -17.94 -5.60 -11.80
N LEU A 105 -18.66 -6.62 -12.29
CA LEU A 105 -18.46 -7.20 -13.62
C LEU A 105 -19.78 -7.23 -14.38
N THR A 106 -19.89 -6.45 -15.46
CA THR A 106 -21.09 -6.46 -16.30
C THR A 106 -21.01 -7.55 -17.37
N MET A 107 -22.07 -8.33 -17.48
CA MET A 107 -22.28 -9.20 -18.64
C MET A 107 -22.70 -8.37 -19.86
N PHE A 108 -22.28 -8.80 -21.05
CA PHE A 108 -22.81 -8.24 -22.30
C PHE A 108 -24.29 -8.65 -22.50
N PRO A 109 -25.15 -7.77 -23.02
CA PRO A 109 -26.51 -8.11 -23.40
C PRO A 109 -26.53 -9.04 -24.63
N GLU A 110 -27.53 -9.92 -24.70
CA GLU A 110 -27.75 -10.79 -25.86
C GLU A 110 -28.69 -10.13 -26.86
N GLU A 111 -28.31 -10.13 -28.15
CA GLU A 111 -29.29 -10.01 -29.23
C GLU A 111 -29.93 -11.39 -29.54
N PRO A 112 -31.20 -11.45 -29.99
CA PRO A 112 -31.90 -12.73 -30.19
C PRO A 112 -31.31 -13.59 -31.31
N PHE A 113 -31.14 -14.89 -31.04
CA PHE A 113 -30.62 -15.87 -32.00
C PHE A 113 -31.35 -15.89 -33.36
N PRO A 114 -30.64 -15.69 -34.48
CA PRO A 114 -31.14 -16.03 -35.81
C PRO A 114 -31.33 -17.55 -35.93
N ARG A 115 -32.57 -17.99 -36.21
CA ARG A 115 -32.89 -19.42 -36.41
C ARG A 115 -32.16 -19.97 -37.64
N LYS A 116 -31.35 -21.03 -37.48
CA LYS A 116 -30.80 -21.79 -38.61
C LYS A 116 -31.93 -22.38 -39.47
N ARG A 117 -32.01 -21.95 -40.73
CA ARG A 117 -32.50 -22.79 -41.84
C ARG A 117 -31.27 -23.21 -42.66
N GLY A 118 -31.27 -24.45 -43.14
CA GLY A 118 -30.10 -25.08 -43.76
C GLY A 118 -30.20 -25.22 -45.28
N SER A 119 -29.65 -26.33 -45.77
CA SER A 119 -29.58 -26.77 -47.18
C SER A 119 -28.47 -26.13 -48.02
N LYS A 120 -27.52 -26.98 -48.43
CA LYS A 120 -26.51 -26.70 -49.45
C LYS A 120 -27.15 -26.78 -50.84
N VAL A 121 -26.71 -25.94 -51.79
CA VAL A 121 -26.57 -26.31 -53.21
C VAL A 121 -25.24 -25.73 -53.71
N SER A 122 -24.63 -26.39 -54.70
CA SER A 122 -23.41 -25.95 -55.40
C SER A 122 -23.75 -24.90 -56.51
N LYS A 123 -22.84 -24.33 -57.30
CA LYS A 123 -21.75 -24.93 -58.10
C LYS A 123 -20.82 -23.86 -58.69
N ASN A 124 -19.59 -24.29 -58.95
CA ASN A 124 -18.57 -23.86 -59.93
C ASN A 124 -18.48 -22.41 -60.47
N ASN A 125 -17.22 -22.02 -60.74
CA ASN A 125 -16.87 -20.98 -61.70
C ASN A 125 -17.41 -21.31 -63.11
N ASP A 126 -17.50 -20.29 -63.98
CA ASP A 126 -16.59 -20.23 -65.13
C ASP A 126 -16.32 -18.76 -65.52
N LYS A 127 -15.26 -18.52 -66.32
CA LYS A 127 -14.82 -17.20 -66.79
C LYS A 127 -15.29 -16.93 -68.22
N ILE A 128 -15.28 -15.66 -68.65
CA ILE A 128 -14.61 -15.18 -69.90
C ILE A 128 -14.75 -13.64 -70.02
N GLU A 129 -13.59 -12.96 -70.22
CA GLU A 129 -13.30 -11.73 -71.01
C GLU A 129 -14.19 -10.46 -70.88
N SER A 130 -13.79 -9.24 -71.30
CA SER A 130 -12.61 -8.75 -72.07
C SER A 130 -12.13 -7.36 -71.57
N ALA A 131 -11.00 -6.88 -72.13
CA ALA A 131 -10.32 -5.59 -71.88
C ALA A 131 -10.87 -4.45 -72.82
N PRO A 132 -10.28 -3.23 -72.98
CA PRO A 132 -9.03 -2.68 -72.39
C PRO A 132 -9.07 -1.18 -71.92
N ASP A 133 -7.90 -0.71 -71.46
CA ASP A 133 -7.47 0.71 -71.28
C ASP A 133 -7.01 1.32 -72.66
N PRO A 134 -6.51 2.59 -72.85
CA PRO A 134 -5.24 3.09 -72.24
C PRO A 134 -4.95 4.65 -72.16
N ASP A 135 -3.77 5.00 -71.60
CA ASP A 135 -2.90 6.21 -71.81
C ASP A 135 -3.43 7.63 -71.44
N GLY A 136 -2.64 8.72 -71.21
CA GLY A 136 -1.18 9.00 -71.13
C GLY A 136 -0.89 10.54 -71.30
N HIS A 137 0.28 11.18 -71.04
CA HIS A 137 1.50 10.83 -70.30
C HIS A 137 2.45 12.06 -70.06
N MET A 138 3.12 12.20 -68.89
CA MET A 138 4.36 12.99 -68.58
C MET A 138 4.43 14.57 -68.59
N PHE A 139 5.62 15.13 -68.25
CA PHE A 139 5.98 16.52 -67.89
C PHE A 139 6.67 17.35 -69.02
N ILE A 140 6.65 18.71 -68.97
CA ILE A 140 7.84 19.65 -68.94
C ILE A 140 7.51 21.17 -69.25
N GLU A 141 8.23 22.05 -68.54
CA GLU A 141 8.54 23.52 -68.61
C GLU A 141 7.93 24.62 -69.56
N ARG A 142 7.90 25.84 -68.98
CA ARG A 142 8.09 27.24 -69.53
C ARG A 142 7.01 27.86 -70.46
N ALA A 143 6.31 28.94 -70.07
CA ALA A 143 6.71 30.39 -70.04
C ALA A 143 6.30 31.12 -71.36
N ASP A 144 5.94 32.40 -71.46
CA ASP A 144 5.66 33.56 -70.57
C ASP A 144 4.83 34.60 -71.42
N ASN A 145 4.46 35.86 -71.12
CA ASN A 145 4.58 36.80 -69.98
C ASN A 145 3.48 37.89 -70.12
N LYS A 146 2.67 38.19 -69.08
CA LYS A 146 2.55 39.55 -68.49
C LYS A 146 1.57 39.65 -67.31
N ARG A 147 2.00 40.44 -66.30
CA ARG A 147 1.43 40.50 -64.95
C ARG A 147 0.40 41.62 -64.77
N ARG A 148 -0.53 41.42 -63.83
CA ARG A 148 -0.86 42.42 -62.81
C ARG A 148 -0.60 41.81 -61.43
N LYS A 149 0.27 42.42 -60.62
CA LYS A 149 0.59 41.95 -59.26
C LYS A 149 -0.60 42.24 -58.33
N VAL A 150 -1.41 41.24 -58.02
CA VAL A 150 -2.38 41.32 -56.91
C VAL A 150 -1.57 41.28 -55.60
N SER A 151 -1.76 42.28 -54.74
CA SER A 151 -1.08 42.35 -53.43
C SER A 151 -1.51 41.17 -52.56
N GLU A 152 -0.56 40.49 -51.89
CA GLU A 152 -0.83 39.27 -51.11
C GLU A 152 -1.90 39.44 -50.03
N VAL A 153 -2.15 40.67 -49.58
CA VAL A 153 -3.22 41.00 -48.64
C VAL A 153 -4.58 40.42 -49.05
N TRP A 154 -4.86 40.33 -50.36
CA TRP A 154 -6.12 39.80 -50.89
C TRP A 154 -6.31 38.30 -50.64
N LYS A 155 -5.29 37.55 -50.22
CA LYS A 155 -5.47 36.18 -49.69
C LYS A 155 -6.43 36.18 -48.48
N HIS A 156 -6.40 37.25 -47.67
CA HIS A 156 -7.09 37.36 -46.38
C HIS A 156 -8.34 38.25 -46.39
N PHE A 157 -8.75 38.77 -47.55
CA PHE A 157 -9.91 39.65 -47.71
C PHE A 157 -10.74 39.22 -48.91
N ASP A 158 -12.05 39.12 -48.75
CA ASP A 158 -12.97 38.93 -49.87
C ASP A 158 -13.38 40.26 -50.48
N LYS A 159 -13.54 40.29 -51.80
CA LYS A 159 -13.90 41.49 -52.55
C LYS A 159 -15.38 41.46 -52.89
N VAL A 160 -16.13 42.42 -52.35
CA VAL A 160 -17.59 42.51 -52.52
C VAL A 160 -17.91 43.83 -53.22
N ILE A 161 -18.87 43.79 -54.14
CA ILE A 161 -19.43 44.99 -54.77
C ILE A 161 -20.78 45.23 -54.10
N GLU A 162 -20.97 46.41 -53.50
CA GLU A 162 -22.25 46.82 -52.92
C GLU A 162 -23.17 47.34 -54.04
N GLU A 163 -24.50 47.32 -53.84
CA GLU A 163 -25.50 47.57 -54.91
C GLU A 163 -25.39 48.95 -55.58
N ASN A 164 -24.75 49.91 -54.90
CA ASN A 164 -24.39 51.24 -55.40
C ASN A 164 -23.10 51.26 -56.26
N GLY A 165 -22.56 50.09 -56.64
CA GLY A 165 -21.31 49.94 -57.40
C GLY A 165 -20.03 50.10 -56.59
N ALA A 166 -20.11 50.40 -55.28
CA ALA A 166 -18.92 50.61 -54.45
C ALA A 166 -18.20 49.29 -54.14
N VAL A 167 -16.89 49.25 -54.39
CA VAL A 167 -16.08 48.03 -54.19
C VAL A 167 -15.48 48.03 -52.79
N ARG A 168 -15.81 47.01 -51.99
CA ARG A 168 -15.30 46.78 -50.63
C ARG A 168 -14.35 45.59 -50.56
N ALA A 169 -13.51 45.60 -49.53
CA ALA A 169 -12.70 44.48 -49.08
C ALA A 169 -13.13 44.10 -47.65
N ILE A 170 -13.53 42.87 -47.41
CA ILE A 170 -14.01 42.37 -46.12
C ILE A 170 -12.95 41.42 -45.53
N CYS A 171 -12.45 41.70 -44.33
CA CYS A 171 -11.42 40.85 -43.71
C CYS A 171 -12.01 39.50 -43.29
N LYS A 172 -11.49 38.39 -43.82
CA LYS A 172 -11.97 37.02 -43.52
C LYS A 172 -12.01 36.70 -42.03
N GLY A 173 -11.04 37.23 -41.28
CA GLY A 173 -10.84 36.94 -39.86
C GLY A 173 -11.76 37.70 -38.89
N CYS A 174 -12.06 38.98 -39.16
CA CYS A 174 -12.86 39.83 -38.26
C CYS A 174 -14.09 40.50 -38.91
N GLN A 175 -14.34 40.23 -40.19
CA GLN A 175 -15.49 40.71 -40.97
C GLN A 175 -15.65 42.25 -41.09
N LYS A 176 -14.64 43.03 -40.69
CA LYS A 176 -14.61 44.49 -40.92
C LYS A 176 -14.46 44.81 -42.42
N LYS A 177 -15.31 45.72 -42.92
CA LYS A 177 -15.31 46.26 -44.29
C LYS A 177 -14.31 47.41 -44.44
N TYR A 178 -13.61 47.45 -45.56
CA TYR A 178 -12.67 48.50 -45.99
C TYR A 178 -12.92 48.87 -47.46
N PRO A 179 -12.44 50.03 -47.96
CA PRO A 179 -12.44 50.33 -49.39
C PRO A 179 -11.58 49.32 -50.17
N GLY A 180 -12.11 48.79 -51.29
CA GLY A 180 -11.48 47.77 -52.14
C GLY A 180 -11.27 48.20 -53.61
N GLU A 181 -11.46 49.49 -53.90
CA GLU A 181 -11.23 50.10 -55.21
C GLU A 181 -9.76 49.98 -55.63
N SER A 182 -9.51 49.72 -56.92
CA SER A 182 -8.16 49.59 -57.49
C SER A 182 -7.33 50.89 -57.41
N THR A 183 -8.00 52.03 -57.27
CA THR A 183 -7.41 53.38 -57.17
C THR A 183 -6.86 53.74 -55.79
N LYS A 184 -7.30 53.05 -54.71
CA LYS A 184 -7.03 53.46 -53.32
C LYS A 184 -5.91 52.68 -52.62
N GLY A 185 -5.23 51.77 -53.34
CA GLY A 185 -4.07 51.03 -52.86
C GLY A 185 -4.40 49.97 -51.79
N THR A 186 -3.39 49.20 -51.35
CA THR A 186 -3.58 48.08 -50.41
C THR A 186 -2.99 48.31 -49.02
N SER A 187 -2.41 49.49 -48.77
CA SER A 187 -1.72 49.85 -47.53
C SER A 187 -2.63 49.80 -46.29
N ASN A 188 -3.89 50.21 -46.42
CA ASN A 188 -4.86 50.18 -45.32
C ASN A 188 -5.26 48.75 -44.94
N LEU A 189 -5.44 47.87 -45.93
CA LEU A 189 -5.66 46.45 -45.72
C LEU A 189 -4.45 45.80 -45.03
N HIS A 190 -3.23 46.20 -45.41
CA HIS A 190 -1.99 45.73 -44.78
C HIS A 190 -1.82 46.19 -43.32
N LYS A 191 -2.14 47.46 -43.02
CA LYS A 191 -2.16 47.98 -41.63
C LYS A 191 -3.18 47.22 -40.79
N HIS A 192 -4.37 46.93 -41.33
CA HIS A 192 -5.33 46.10 -40.63
C HIS A 192 -4.85 44.65 -40.45
N LEU A 193 -4.27 44.01 -41.47
CA LEU A 193 -3.80 42.62 -41.36
C LEU A 193 -2.74 42.44 -40.26
N LYS A 194 -1.88 43.45 -40.03
CA LYS A 194 -0.91 43.47 -38.93
C LYS A 194 -1.53 43.64 -37.53
N SER A 195 -2.76 44.13 -37.43
CA SER A 195 -3.47 44.46 -36.17
C SER A 195 -4.78 43.69 -35.98
N CYS A 196 -5.08 42.70 -36.83
CA CYS A 196 -6.33 41.95 -36.78
C CYS A 196 -6.25 40.82 -35.75
N SER A 197 -6.84 41.04 -34.57
CA SER A 197 -6.85 40.11 -33.43
C SER A 197 -7.57 38.78 -33.66
N LYS A 198 -8.14 38.55 -34.85
CA LYS A 198 -8.73 37.28 -35.27
C LYS A 198 -8.09 36.84 -36.59
N LYS A 199 -6.91 36.22 -36.52
CA LYS A 199 -6.45 35.33 -37.61
C LYS A 199 -7.35 34.08 -37.61
N GLY A 200 -7.59 33.51 -38.79
CA GLY A 200 -8.70 32.57 -39.01
C GLY A 200 -8.66 31.32 -38.11
N GLN A 201 -9.83 30.96 -37.57
CA GLN A 201 -10.10 29.64 -37.00
C GLN A 201 -10.61 28.67 -38.07
N ARG A 202 -10.67 27.38 -37.71
CA ARG A 202 -10.92 26.19 -38.53
C ARG A 202 -9.65 25.79 -39.28
N ASP A 203 -9.14 24.56 -39.14
CA ASP A 203 -9.82 23.38 -38.57
C ASP A 203 -9.82 23.25 -37.02
N ALA A 204 -10.35 22.13 -36.51
CA ALA A 204 -10.78 21.94 -35.13
C ALA A 204 -9.81 21.12 -34.25
N LYS A 205 -10.15 20.97 -32.96
CA LYS A 205 -9.36 20.34 -31.87
C LYS A 205 -8.07 21.10 -31.46
N GLN A 206 -8.22 22.25 -30.81
CA GLN A 206 -7.42 22.59 -29.62
C GLN A 206 -8.13 23.66 -28.78
N HIS A 207 -8.52 23.31 -27.54
CA HIS A 207 -8.91 24.28 -26.53
C HIS A 207 -7.64 24.77 -25.82
N THR A 208 -7.27 26.03 -26.03
CA THR A 208 -6.22 26.67 -25.23
C THR A 208 -6.79 27.01 -23.86
N LEU A 209 -6.15 26.53 -22.79
CA LEU A 209 -6.46 26.93 -21.42
C LEU A 209 -6.17 28.44 -21.20
N PRO A 210 -6.90 29.14 -20.32
CA PRO A 210 -6.52 30.47 -19.86
C PRO A 210 -5.14 30.43 -19.19
N SER A 211 -4.28 31.38 -19.53
CA SER A 211 -2.92 31.48 -18.97
C SER A 211 -2.85 32.54 -17.87
N ASP A 212 -3.45 32.23 -16.71
CA ASP A 212 -3.37 33.07 -15.50
C ASP A 212 -2.10 32.82 -14.65
N LEU A 213 -1.18 31.97 -15.15
CA LEU A 213 0.18 31.83 -14.63
C LEU A 213 1.19 32.22 -15.72
N GLY A 214 2.11 33.12 -15.38
CA GLY A 214 3.01 33.78 -16.31
C GLY A 214 4.13 32.88 -16.85
N GLY A 215 3.86 32.13 -17.92
CA GLY A 215 4.88 31.37 -18.64
C GLY A 215 4.40 30.87 -20.01
N ASN A 216 5.23 31.04 -21.04
CA ASN A 216 5.01 30.39 -22.33
C ASN A 216 5.28 28.89 -22.20
N PHE A 217 4.23 28.08 -21.99
CA PHE A 217 4.36 26.62 -21.98
C PHE A 217 4.78 26.11 -23.36
N VAL A 218 6.05 25.69 -23.48
CA VAL A 218 6.57 25.00 -24.66
C VAL A 218 6.50 23.50 -24.40
N PHE A 219 5.73 22.79 -25.22
CA PHE A 219 5.67 21.33 -25.17
C PHE A 219 7.02 20.73 -25.62
N ASP A 220 7.59 19.88 -24.75
CA ASP A 220 8.83 19.15 -24.95
C ASP A 220 8.53 17.65 -25.03
N GLN A 221 8.72 17.07 -26.22
CA GLN A 221 8.48 15.64 -26.48
C GLN A 221 9.45 14.74 -25.72
N GLU A 222 10.73 15.10 -25.63
CA GLU A 222 11.77 14.25 -25.07
C GLU A 222 11.69 14.22 -23.55
N ARG A 223 11.55 15.39 -22.90
CA ARG A 223 11.30 15.48 -21.46
C ARG A 223 10.01 14.77 -21.05
N SER A 224 8.95 14.88 -21.86
CA SER A 224 7.69 14.16 -21.62
C SER A 224 7.87 12.65 -21.75
N ARG A 225 8.63 12.17 -22.76
CA ARG A 225 8.91 10.74 -22.97
C ARG A 225 9.71 10.17 -21.80
N LEU A 226 10.78 10.82 -21.39
CA LEU A 226 11.63 10.39 -20.26
C LEU A 226 10.86 10.40 -18.93
N ASN A 227 9.96 11.37 -18.71
CA ASN A 227 9.10 11.38 -17.52
C ASN A 227 8.06 10.25 -17.53
N PHE A 228 7.51 9.91 -18.70
CA PHE A 228 6.63 8.77 -18.87
C PHE A 228 7.37 7.44 -18.62
N VAL A 229 8.60 7.27 -19.12
CA VAL A 229 9.42 6.09 -18.81
C VAL A 229 9.75 6.01 -17.33
N ARG A 230 10.11 7.13 -16.67
CA ARG A 230 10.25 7.19 -15.19
C ARG A 230 8.98 6.76 -14.45
N MET A 231 7.79 7.09 -14.95
CA MET A 231 6.53 6.65 -14.36
C MET A 231 6.34 5.13 -14.48
N ILE A 232 6.63 4.55 -15.66
CA ILE A 232 6.58 3.10 -15.86
C ILE A 232 7.56 2.39 -14.89
N MET A 233 8.81 2.88 -14.80
CA MET A 233 9.81 2.34 -13.87
C MET A 233 9.40 2.48 -12.40
N LYS A 234 8.89 3.64 -11.99
CA LYS A 234 8.58 3.91 -10.58
C LYS A 234 7.31 3.20 -10.07
N LEU A 235 6.32 3.01 -10.94
CA LEU A 235 5.04 2.40 -10.57
C LEU A 235 4.93 0.93 -11.01
N GLY A 236 5.91 0.40 -11.72
CA GLY A 236 5.92 -0.98 -12.20
C GLY A 236 4.85 -1.25 -13.26
N PHE A 237 4.57 -0.28 -14.15
CA PHE A 237 3.56 -0.49 -15.18
C PHE A 237 4.03 -1.45 -16.30
N PRO A 238 3.11 -2.22 -16.91
CA PRO A 238 3.41 -3.03 -18.09
C PRO A 238 3.99 -2.24 -19.26
N LEU A 239 4.98 -2.80 -19.96
CA LEU A 239 5.66 -2.12 -21.07
C LEU A 239 4.78 -1.98 -22.33
N ASP A 240 3.84 -2.92 -22.53
CA ASP A 240 2.86 -2.93 -23.63
C ASP A 240 1.79 -1.83 -23.48
N MET A 241 1.74 -1.13 -22.34
CA MET A 241 0.91 0.07 -22.14
C MET A 241 1.14 1.12 -23.23
N VAL A 242 2.35 1.23 -23.77
CA VAL A 242 2.68 2.19 -24.84
C VAL A 242 2.06 1.81 -26.19
N GLU A 243 1.77 0.52 -26.37
CA GLU A 243 1.19 -0.05 -27.58
C GLU A 243 -0.35 -0.18 -27.50
N ASN A 244 -0.92 0.04 -26.32
CA ASN A 244 -2.36 -0.01 -26.09
C ASN A 244 -3.12 1.13 -26.81
N GLU A 245 -4.02 0.78 -27.72
CA GLU A 245 -4.78 1.72 -28.56
C GLU A 245 -5.68 2.69 -27.76
N PHE A 246 -6.21 2.28 -26.61
CA PHE A 246 -6.99 3.18 -25.76
C PHE A 246 -6.09 4.19 -25.04
N PHE A 247 -4.91 3.75 -24.57
CA PHE A 247 -3.93 4.66 -23.98
C PHE A 247 -3.35 5.64 -25.01
N LYS A 248 -3.06 5.17 -26.23
CA LYS A 248 -2.71 6.03 -27.38
C LYS A 248 -3.78 7.08 -27.65
N THR A 249 -5.04 6.68 -27.70
CA THR A 249 -6.17 7.61 -27.92
C THR A 249 -6.26 8.66 -26.81
N PHE A 250 -6.19 8.23 -25.55
CA PHE A 250 -6.21 9.11 -24.36
C PHE A 250 -5.07 10.14 -24.37
N VAL A 251 -3.83 9.70 -24.61
CA VAL A 251 -2.66 10.60 -24.64
C VAL A 251 -2.73 11.56 -25.84
N CYS A 252 -3.21 11.09 -27.00
CA CYS A 252 -3.42 11.94 -28.17
C CYS A 252 -4.50 13.01 -27.96
N ASP A 253 -5.59 12.72 -27.24
CA ASP A 253 -6.62 13.72 -26.92
C ASP A 253 -6.17 14.71 -25.81
N LEU A 254 -5.27 14.31 -24.91
CA LEU A 254 -4.62 15.23 -23.95
C LEU A 254 -3.56 16.13 -24.62
N GLN A 255 -2.70 15.57 -25.46
CA GLN A 255 -1.65 16.31 -26.16
C GLN A 255 -1.40 15.70 -27.56
N PRO A 256 -2.05 16.22 -28.62
CA PRO A 256 -1.93 15.70 -29.99
C PRO A 256 -0.51 15.74 -30.59
N LYS A 257 0.43 16.47 -29.96
CA LYS A 257 1.85 16.50 -30.36
C LYS A 257 2.70 15.43 -29.68
N PHE A 258 2.21 14.78 -28.63
CA PHE A 258 2.97 13.76 -27.92
C PHE A 258 2.91 12.43 -28.68
N GLN A 259 4.07 11.96 -29.12
CA GLN A 259 4.21 10.67 -29.77
C GLN A 259 4.63 9.62 -28.75
N LEU A 260 3.77 8.62 -28.53
CA LEU A 260 4.16 7.41 -27.81
C LEU A 260 5.20 6.65 -28.62
N CYS A 261 6.18 6.08 -27.92
CA CYS A 261 7.30 5.34 -28.49
C CYS A 261 7.05 3.82 -28.44
N SER A 262 7.80 3.03 -29.21
CA SER A 262 7.73 1.55 -29.14
C SER A 262 8.28 1.01 -27.82
N GLN A 263 7.97 -0.25 -27.53
CA GLN A 263 8.50 -0.94 -26.36
C GLN A 263 10.04 -0.93 -26.30
N ASP A 264 10.74 -0.97 -27.44
CA ASP A 264 12.21 -0.94 -27.52
C ASP A 264 12.79 0.40 -27.06
N ILE A 265 12.12 1.51 -27.40
CA ILE A 265 12.54 2.86 -27.00
C ILE A 265 12.31 3.05 -25.49
N VAL A 266 11.23 2.49 -24.93
CA VAL A 266 11.02 2.47 -23.47
C VAL A 266 12.15 1.73 -22.76
N GLN A 267 12.58 0.58 -23.30
CA GLN A 267 13.68 -0.21 -22.75
C GLN A 267 15.03 0.54 -22.84
N ALA A 268 15.32 1.16 -23.99
CA ALA A 268 16.54 1.96 -24.18
C ALA A 268 16.58 3.21 -23.26
N ASP A 269 15.45 3.92 -23.12
CA ASP A 269 15.32 5.04 -22.18
C ASP A 269 15.44 4.58 -20.73
N ALA A 270 14.86 3.44 -20.36
CA ALA A 270 14.94 2.89 -19.01
C ALA A 270 16.38 2.55 -18.62
N LEU A 271 17.15 1.95 -19.53
CA LEU A 271 18.59 1.71 -19.36
C LEU A 271 19.39 3.03 -19.27
N SER A 272 19.02 4.06 -20.05
CA SER A 272 19.63 5.39 -19.97
C SER A 272 19.36 6.08 -18.62
N ILE A 273 18.12 6.05 -18.16
CA ILE A 273 17.69 6.57 -16.86
C ILE A 273 18.40 5.82 -15.72
N TYR A 274 18.41 4.47 -15.75
CA TYR A 274 19.13 3.65 -14.75
C TYR A 274 20.60 4.05 -14.66
N ARG A 275 21.32 4.19 -15.79
CA ARG A 275 22.74 4.62 -15.80
C ARG A 275 22.91 6.03 -15.19
N GLN A 276 22.04 6.97 -15.54
CA GLN A 276 22.08 8.34 -14.99
C GLN A 276 21.80 8.38 -13.48
N GLU A 277 20.81 7.64 -12.98
CA GLU A 277 20.51 7.59 -11.55
C GLU A 277 21.58 6.78 -10.77
N LYS A 278 22.16 5.73 -11.38
CA LYS A 278 23.30 4.97 -10.82
C LYS A 278 24.51 5.87 -10.57
N GLU A 279 24.89 6.68 -11.56
CA GLU A 279 25.98 7.65 -11.42
C GLU A 279 25.75 8.66 -10.29
N LYS A 280 24.52 9.16 -10.13
CA LYS A 280 24.18 10.09 -9.03
C LYS A 280 24.28 9.38 -7.67
N LEU A 281 23.77 8.15 -7.58
CA LEU A 281 23.79 7.38 -6.36
C LEU A 281 25.22 7.02 -5.96
N MET A 282 26.07 6.56 -6.88
CA MET A 282 27.49 6.32 -6.62
C MET A 282 28.19 7.57 -6.07
N LYS A 283 28.01 8.74 -6.72
CA LYS A 283 28.59 10.03 -6.26
C LYS A 283 28.08 10.45 -4.88
N TYR A 284 26.84 10.11 -4.51
CA TYR A 284 26.31 10.31 -3.15
C TYR A 284 26.97 9.36 -2.13
N LEU A 285 27.12 8.08 -2.49
CA LEU A 285 27.71 7.05 -1.62
C LEU A 285 29.22 7.21 -1.40
N ASP A 286 29.96 7.72 -2.38
CA ASP A 286 31.38 8.07 -2.24
C ASP A 286 31.57 9.13 -1.14
N ASN A 287 30.69 10.14 -1.08
CA ASN A 287 30.73 11.24 -0.11
C ASN A 287 30.33 10.84 1.32
N LEU A 288 29.57 9.76 1.52
CA LEU A 288 29.13 9.35 2.87
C LEU A 288 30.29 8.87 3.73
N SER A 289 30.28 9.30 5.01
CA SER A 289 31.27 8.89 6.00
C SER A 289 30.93 7.57 6.71
N SER A 290 29.78 6.97 6.41
CA SER A 290 29.27 5.72 7.02
C SER A 290 29.82 4.47 6.32
N LEU A 291 29.85 3.37 7.07
CA LEU A 291 30.03 2.01 6.53
C LEU A 291 28.69 1.44 6.03
N PHE A 292 28.77 0.37 5.26
CA PHE A 292 27.63 -0.22 4.55
C PHE A 292 27.38 -1.68 4.98
N SER A 293 26.11 -2.00 5.16
CA SER A 293 25.60 -3.36 5.37
C SER A 293 24.97 -3.89 4.08
N ILE A 294 25.33 -5.08 3.61
CA ILE A 294 24.74 -5.70 2.41
C ILE A 294 23.85 -6.89 2.79
N THR A 295 22.64 -6.96 2.24
CA THR A 295 21.82 -8.18 2.21
C THR A 295 21.85 -8.79 0.80
N ILE A 296 21.99 -10.11 0.73
CA ILE A 296 22.14 -10.90 -0.49
C ILE A 296 21.02 -11.95 -0.51
N ASP A 297 19.93 -11.63 -1.19
CA ASP A 297 18.77 -12.52 -1.30
C ASP A 297 18.98 -13.48 -2.46
N LEU A 298 19.07 -14.78 -2.18
CA LEU A 298 19.32 -15.83 -3.18
C LEU A 298 18.08 -16.73 -3.34
N GLN A 299 17.53 -16.83 -4.55
CA GLN A 299 16.32 -17.61 -4.82
C GLN A 299 16.48 -18.47 -6.09
N SER A 300 16.59 -19.79 -5.93
CA SER A 300 16.65 -20.74 -7.06
C SER A 300 15.34 -20.83 -7.85
N TYR A 301 15.46 -21.03 -9.15
CA TYR A 301 14.36 -21.37 -10.07
C TYR A 301 14.87 -22.35 -11.15
N GLY A 302 14.34 -23.58 -11.13
CA GLY A 302 14.82 -24.67 -11.97
C GLY A 302 16.20 -25.21 -11.54
N ASP A 303 16.71 -26.18 -12.32
CA ASP A 303 17.72 -27.13 -11.83
C ASP A 303 19.15 -26.59 -11.67
N ASN A 304 19.47 -25.38 -12.15
CA ASN A 304 20.79 -24.75 -11.91
C ASN A 304 20.79 -23.20 -11.96
N LYS A 305 19.63 -22.53 -11.87
CA LYS A 305 19.53 -21.06 -11.98
C LYS A 305 18.93 -20.44 -10.74
N MET A 306 19.35 -19.21 -10.45
CA MET A 306 18.95 -18.48 -9.26
C MET A 306 18.99 -16.97 -9.50
N SER A 307 18.05 -16.25 -8.88
CA SER A 307 18.11 -14.79 -8.79
C SER A 307 18.93 -14.40 -7.57
N CYS A 308 19.78 -13.40 -7.75
CA CYS A 308 20.67 -12.84 -6.76
C CYS A 308 20.39 -11.34 -6.67
N CYS A 309 19.75 -10.90 -5.58
CA CYS A 309 19.50 -9.49 -5.32
C CYS A 309 20.45 -8.97 -4.25
N LEU A 310 21.25 -7.96 -4.58
CA LEU A 310 22.09 -7.26 -3.61
C LEU A 310 21.40 -5.96 -3.22
N THR A 311 21.11 -5.82 -1.93
CA THR A 311 20.58 -4.59 -1.34
C THR A 311 21.54 -4.07 -0.28
N MET A 312 21.79 -2.77 -0.29
CA MET A 312 22.63 -2.07 0.66
C MET A 312 21.79 -1.26 1.63
N HIS A 313 22.21 -1.26 2.90
CA HIS A 313 21.58 -0.59 4.02
C HIS A 313 22.64 0.23 4.75
N PHE A 314 22.34 1.48 5.05
CA PHE A 314 23.27 2.45 5.64
C PHE A 314 22.48 3.53 6.38
N ILE A 315 23.14 4.23 7.31
CA ILE A 315 22.56 5.42 7.95
C ILE A 315 23.29 6.65 7.42
N ASP A 316 22.55 7.65 6.95
CA ASP A 316 23.11 8.91 6.42
C ASP A 316 23.63 9.84 7.55
N ASP A 317 24.38 10.89 7.20
CA ASP A 317 24.87 11.86 8.18
C ASP A 317 23.72 12.67 8.86
N GLY A 318 22.50 12.61 8.33
CA GLY A 318 21.27 13.09 8.94
C GLY A 318 20.61 12.11 9.92
N TRP A 319 21.25 10.97 10.18
CA TRP A 319 20.77 9.84 10.99
C TRP A 319 19.50 9.15 10.48
N ARG A 320 19.23 9.21 9.17
CA ARG A 320 18.14 8.44 8.56
C ARG A 320 18.63 7.10 8.04
N MET A 321 17.90 6.05 8.41
CA MET A 321 18.07 4.71 7.86
C MET A 321 17.67 4.69 6.39
N ASN A 322 18.62 4.33 5.53
CA ASN A 322 18.48 4.27 4.09
C ASN A 322 18.71 2.84 3.58
N LYS A 323 17.97 2.48 2.53
CA LYS A 323 18.05 1.20 1.82
C LYS A 323 18.09 1.47 0.32
N LYS A 324 18.99 0.81 -0.41
CA LYS A 324 19.08 0.88 -1.88
C LYS A 324 19.38 -0.51 -2.48
N ILE A 325 18.63 -0.91 -3.49
CA ILE A 325 18.95 -2.10 -4.30
C ILE A 325 20.13 -1.73 -5.20
N LEU A 326 21.18 -2.55 -5.23
CA LEU A 326 22.40 -2.31 -6.03
C LEU A 326 22.43 -3.12 -7.33
N ALA A 327 21.85 -4.32 -7.31
CA ALA A 327 21.83 -5.24 -8.44
C ALA A 327 20.72 -6.31 -8.28
N PHE A 328 20.26 -6.86 -9.40
CA PHE A 328 19.35 -8.01 -9.47
C PHE A 328 19.74 -8.88 -10.67
N ARG A 329 20.40 -10.01 -10.42
CA ARG A 329 21.07 -10.80 -11.47
C ARG A 329 20.57 -12.24 -11.51
N SER A 330 20.27 -12.72 -12.72
CA SER A 330 20.06 -14.14 -13.04
C SER A 330 21.42 -14.83 -13.17
N ILE A 331 21.78 -15.69 -12.23
CA ILE A 331 23.09 -16.38 -12.20
C ILE A 331 22.94 -17.89 -12.02
N GLU A 332 24.02 -18.62 -12.29
CA GLU A 332 24.14 -20.07 -12.04
C GLU A 332 24.92 -20.30 -10.74
N HIS A 333 24.67 -21.42 -10.06
CA HIS A 333 25.15 -21.66 -8.69
C HIS A 333 26.68 -21.56 -8.50
N ASP A 334 27.48 -21.85 -9.53
CA ASP A 334 28.94 -21.81 -9.43
C ASP A 334 29.53 -20.39 -9.37
N TYR A 335 28.82 -19.39 -9.90
CA TYR A 335 29.31 -18.01 -10.11
C TYR A 335 28.82 -16.99 -9.06
N MET A 336 28.28 -17.43 -7.93
CA MET A 336 27.69 -16.53 -6.93
C MET A 336 28.69 -15.52 -6.34
N ASN A 337 29.93 -15.92 -6.10
CA ASN A 337 30.95 -15.08 -5.44
C ASN A 337 31.44 -14.01 -6.41
N GLU A 338 31.62 -14.43 -7.66
CA GLU A 338 32.01 -13.66 -8.81
C GLU A 338 30.95 -12.58 -9.06
N ALA A 339 29.66 -12.96 -9.14
CA ALA A 339 28.56 -12.02 -9.28
C ALA A 339 28.47 -10.99 -8.12
N VAL A 340 28.63 -11.42 -6.86
CA VAL A 340 28.66 -10.51 -5.70
C VAL A 340 29.86 -9.57 -5.79
N LYS A 341 31.05 -10.09 -6.08
CA LYS A 341 32.29 -9.32 -6.21
C LYS A 341 32.17 -8.28 -7.32
N ASP A 342 31.65 -8.66 -8.49
CA ASP A 342 31.56 -7.78 -9.65
C ASP A 342 30.63 -6.59 -9.36
N VAL A 343 29.52 -6.79 -8.64
CA VAL A 343 28.68 -5.68 -8.14
C VAL A 343 29.48 -4.78 -7.19
N LEU A 344 30.19 -5.35 -6.21
CA LEU A 344 30.94 -4.55 -5.23
C LEU A 344 32.11 -3.76 -5.87
N VAL A 345 32.75 -4.31 -6.92
CA VAL A 345 33.74 -3.61 -7.76
C VAL A 345 33.07 -2.49 -8.55
N GLU A 346 31.98 -2.79 -9.26
CA GLU A 346 31.25 -1.86 -10.13
C GLU A 346 30.72 -0.65 -9.36
N TRP A 347 30.26 -0.85 -8.12
CA TRP A 347 29.81 0.20 -7.22
C TRP A 347 30.94 0.88 -6.43
N ASN A 348 32.21 0.45 -6.56
CA ASN A 348 33.38 0.96 -5.82
C ASN A 348 33.33 0.80 -4.28
N ILE A 349 32.34 0.07 -3.74
CA ILE A 349 32.04 0.05 -2.29
C ILE A 349 32.82 -0.98 -1.46
N ILE A 350 33.67 -1.83 -2.06
CA ILE A 350 34.39 -2.94 -1.36
C ILE A 350 35.03 -2.52 -0.03
N LYS A 351 35.61 -1.31 0.04
CA LYS A 351 36.31 -0.82 1.24
C LYS A 351 35.36 -0.29 2.34
N LYS A 352 34.11 0.03 2.01
CA LYS A 352 33.10 0.55 2.96
C LYS A 352 32.13 -0.53 3.47
N VAL A 353 32.08 -1.71 2.85
CA VAL A 353 31.24 -2.82 3.34
C VAL A 353 31.96 -3.57 4.46
N HIS A 354 31.35 -3.69 5.64
CA HIS A 354 31.87 -4.48 6.78
C HIS A 354 30.89 -5.56 7.26
N PHE A 355 29.60 -5.46 6.90
CA PHE A 355 28.57 -6.43 7.27
C PHE A 355 27.92 -7.03 6.02
N MET A 356 27.83 -8.35 5.95
CA MET A 356 27.14 -9.06 4.87
C MET A 356 26.22 -10.15 5.42
N PHE A 357 24.98 -10.18 4.93
CA PHE A 357 23.94 -11.13 5.30
C PHE A 357 23.41 -11.80 4.03
N ALA A 358 23.56 -13.12 3.90
CA ALA A 358 23.06 -13.85 2.74
C ALA A 358 21.97 -14.85 3.16
N GLU A 359 20.82 -14.81 2.50
CA GLU A 359 19.75 -15.80 2.76
C GLU A 359 20.02 -17.06 1.92
N ILE A 360 20.63 -18.10 2.51
CA ILE A 360 21.01 -19.32 1.77
C ILE A 360 20.47 -20.59 2.43
N ALA A 361 19.38 -21.11 1.87
CA ALA A 361 18.79 -22.38 2.29
C ALA A 361 19.32 -23.56 1.43
N PRO A 362 19.71 -24.71 2.03
CA PRO A 362 19.94 -24.93 3.46
C PRO A 362 21.35 -24.45 3.88
N PRO A 363 21.52 -23.84 5.07
CA PRO A 363 22.79 -23.21 5.47
C PRO A 363 23.94 -24.21 5.65
N ASN A 364 23.63 -25.48 5.90
CA ASN A 364 24.61 -26.58 5.98
C ASN A 364 24.93 -27.25 4.63
N SER A 365 24.52 -26.65 3.51
CA SER A 365 24.90 -27.16 2.18
C SER A 365 26.40 -26.99 1.91
N GLN A 366 26.96 -27.87 1.07
CA GLN A 366 28.32 -27.70 0.54
C GLN A 366 28.48 -26.36 -0.18
N MET A 367 27.43 -25.93 -0.88
CA MET A 367 27.36 -24.67 -1.63
C MET A 367 27.47 -23.44 -0.69
N THR A 368 26.70 -23.38 0.40
CA THR A 368 26.80 -22.31 1.41
C THR A 368 28.20 -22.26 2.04
N ARG A 369 28.76 -23.42 2.41
CA ARG A 369 30.10 -23.52 3.01
C ARG A 369 31.20 -23.07 2.04
N GLU A 370 31.08 -23.39 0.75
CA GLU A 370 32.04 -22.95 -0.26
C GLU A 370 31.90 -21.46 -0.59
N PHE A 371 30.68 -20.96 -0.73
CA PHE A 371 30.40 -19.54 -0.94
C PHE A 371 30.97 -18.69 0.23
N ARG A 372 30.72 -19.12 1.48
CA ARG A 372 31.37 -18.54 2.67
C ARG A 372 32.89 -18.50 2.59
N ARG A 373 33.51 -19.64 2.25
CA ARG A 373 34.97 -19.77 2.15
C ARG A 373 35.54 -18.85 1.08
N LYS A 374 34.90 -18.78 -0.10
CA LYS A 374 35.30 -17.93 -1.21
C LYS A 374 35.13 -16.44 -0.84
N LEU A 375 33.99 -16.00 -0.32
CA LEU A 375 33.79 -14.62 0.14
C LEU A 375 34.82 -14.18 1.19
N LEU A 376 35.03 -14.94 2.27
CA LEU A 376 36.02 -14.60 3.30
C LEU A 376 37.46 -14.53 2.74
N SER A 377 37.79 -15.34 1.74
CA SER A 377 39.10 -15.29 1.07
C SER A 377 39.29 -14.11 0.12
N GLN A 378 38.19 -13.53 -0.38
CA GLN A 378 38.19 -12.37 -1.29
C GLN A 378 38.04 -11.05 -0.53
N PHE A 379 37.38 -11.07 0.63
CA PHE A 379 37.02 -9.90 1.42
C PHE A 379 37.37 -10.10 2.91
N PRO A 380 38.67 -10.04 3.27
CA PRO A 380 39.14 -10.27 4.65
C PRO A 380 38.73 -9.15 5.64
N ASN A 381 38.19 -8.04 5.14
CA ASN A 381 37.75 -6.88 5.94
C ASN A 381 36.26 -6.94 6.34
N ILE A 382 35.58 -8.07 6.14
CA ILE A 382 34.19 -8.24 6.59
C ILE A 382 34.19 -8.67 8.05
N ASP A 383 33.84 -7.75 8.95
CA ASP A 383 33.73 -7.99 10.39
C ASP A 383 32.59 -8.96 10.75
N LEU A 384 31.53 -9.03 9.93
CA LEU A 384 30.41 -9.95 10.12
C LEU A 384 29.89 -10.51 8.80
N LEU A 385 29.91 -11.84 8.67
CA LEU A 385 29.35 -12.57 7.53
C LEU A 385 28.38 -13.65 8.02
N CYS A 386 27.11 -13.48 7.70
CA CYS A 386 25.98 -14.25 8.22
C CYS A 386 25.21 -14.96 7.09
N PHE A 387 24.85 -16.23 7.26
CA PHE A 387 24.28 -17.08 6.19
C PHE A 387 22.84 -17.57 6.40
N SER A 388 22.13 -16.98 7.37
CA SER A 388 20.79 -17.42 7.76
C SER A 388 20.07 -16.32 8.53
N CYS A 389 18.74 -16.29 8.45
CA CYS A 389 17.90 -15.44 9.29
C CYS A 389 17.25 -16.22 10.44
N TYR A 390 16.77 -15.52 11.45
CA TYR A 390 16.09 -16.06 12.63
C TYR A 390 14.91 -16.97 12.25
N ALA A 391 14.05 -16.53 11.33
CA ALA A 391 12.93 -17.32 10.82
C ALA A 391 13.38 -18.66 10.20
N GLN A 392 14.48 -18.68 9.43
CA GLN A 392 15.04 -19.92 8.88
C GLN A 392 15.56 -20.86 9.97
N THR A 393 16.19 -20.34 11.03
CA THR A 393 16.58 -21.21 12.16
C THR A 393 15.36 -21.76 12.89
N LEU A 394 14.30 -20.96 13.14
CA LEU A 394 13.07 -21.50 13.72
C LEU A 394 12.44 -22.60 12.84
N GLU A 395 12.45 -22.45 11.51
CA GLU A 395 12.03 -23.48 10.56
C GLU A 395 12.90 -24.76 10.62
N LEU A 396 14.22 -24.63 10.77
CA LEU A 396 15.13 -25.77 10.95
C LEU A 396 14.88 -26.50 12.27
N LEU A 397 14.75 -25.76 13.39
CA LEU A 397 14.41 -26.34 14.69
C LEU A 397 13.05 -27.05 14.64
N ALA A 398 12.04 -26.45 13.99
CA ALA A 398 10.74 -27.07 13.82
C ALA A 398 10.80 -28.37 13.00
N ARG A 399 11.58 -28.38 11.91
CA ARG A 399 11.85 -29.60 11.12
C ARG A 399 12.54 -30.69 11.93
N ASP A 400 13.48 -30.34 12.80
CA ASP A 400 14.13 -31.30 13.72
C ASP A 400 13.13 -31.97 14.67
N GLY A 401 12.11 -31.24 15.14
CA GLY A 401 11.03 -31.82 15.96
C GLY A 401 10.04 -32.66 15.17
N PHE A 402 9.61 -32.18 13.99
CA PHE A 402 8.75 -32.95 13.09
C PHE A 402 9.42 -34.23 12.56
N TYR A 403 10.75 -34.30 12.54
CA TYR A 403 11.50 -35.49 12.15
C TYR A 403 11.28 -36.67 13.13
N GLU A 404 11.26 -36.44 14.46
CA GLU A 404 10.99 -37.52 15.43
C GLU A 404 9.59 -38.13 15.26
N ILE A 405 8.59 -37.30 14.97
CA ILE A 405 7.18 -37.72 14.84
C ILE A 405 6.73 -37.90 13.39
N LYS A 406 7.67 -38.04 12.45
CA LYS A 406 7.38 -38.07 11.00
C LYS A 406 6.31 -39.08 10.62
N ASP A 407 6.39 -40.30 11.15
CA ASP A 407 5.45 -41.37 10.81
C ASP A 407 4.08 -41.18 11.48
N VAL A 408 4.06 -40.56 12.67
CA VAL A 408 2.82 -40.14 13.36
C VAL A 408 2.14 -38.99 12.60
N LEU A 409 2.90 -38.03 12.07
CA LEU A 409 2.38 -36.98 11.19
C LEU A 409 1.79 -37.55 9.90
N ASN A 410 2.39 -38.60 9.34
CA ASN A 410 1.85 -39.28 8.15
C ASN A 410 0.53 -40.02 8.46
N LYS A 411 0.42 -40.66 9.64
CA LYS A 411 -0.87 -41.19 10.13
C LYS A 411 -1.92 -40.10 10.32
N ILE A 412 -1.55 -38.96 10.92
CA ILE A 412 -2.43 -37.80 11.12
C ILE A 412 -2.92 -37.23 9.78
N ARG A 413 -2.04 -37.09 8.78
CA ARG A 413 -2.43 -36.72 7.41
C ARG A 413 -3.42 -37.73 6.83
N GLY A 414 -3.12 -39.03 6.92
CA GLY A 414 -4.02 -40.09 6.49
C GLY A 414 -5.39 -40.05 7.18
N CYS A 415 -5.46 -39.66 8.45
CA CYS A 415 -6.73 -39.46 9.16
C CYS A 415 -7.54 -38.30 8.56
N ILE A 416 -6.88 -37.17 8.28
CA ILE A 416 -7.49 -35.97 7.67
C ILE A 416 -7.90 -36.24 6.22
N GLU A 417 -7.08 -36.95 5.45
CA GLU A 417 -7.41 -37.41 4.09
C GLU A 417 -8.62 -38.35 4.11
N TYR A 418 -8.65 -39.34 5.01
CA TYR A 418 -9.76 -40.29 5.11
C TYR A 418 -11.09 -39.59 5.41
N VAL A 419 -11.12 -38.68 6.41
CA VAL A 419 -12.33 -37.91 6.74
C VAL A 419 -12.80 -37.07 5.56
N ASN A 420 -11.88 -36.45 4.81
CA ASN A 420 -12.22 -35.59 3.67
C ASN A 420 -12.41 -36.33 2.34
N ALA A 421 -12.16 -37.64 2.27
CA ALA A 421 -12.23 -38.40 1.02
C ALA A 421 -13.66 -38.55 0.47
N THR A 422 -14.68 -38.64 1.34
CA THR A 422 -16.09 -38.74 0.93
C THR A 422 -17.02 -38.01 1.92
N PRO A 423 -18.20 -37.53 1.48
CA PRO A 423 -19.22 -36.99 2.39
C PRO A 423 -19.67 -38.00 3.45
N ILE A 424 -19.69 -39.31 3.14
CA ILE A 424 -20.05 -40.38 4.07
C ILE A 424 -19.05 -40.44 5.24
N ASN A 425 -17.76 -40.25 4.96
CA ASN A 425 -16.71 -40.23 5.99
C ASN A 425 -16.81 -38.95 6.84
N GLN A 426 -17.18 -37.81 6.25
CA GLN A 426 -17.49 -36.58 6.98
C GLN A 426 -18.73 -36.73 7.87
N ASP A 427 -19.75 -37.46 7.43
CA ASP A 427 -20.95 -37.76 8.21
C ASP A 427 -20.64 -38.67 9.41
N LYS A 428 -19.92 -39.78 9.19
CA LYS A 428 -19.43 -40.67 10.27
C LYS A 428 -18.53 -39.93 11.28
N PHE A 429 -17.63 -39.06 10.80
CA PHE A 429 -16.78 -38.27 11.70
C PHE A 429 -17.56 -37.19 12.47
N ARG A 430 -18.65 -36.67 11.90
CA ARG A 430 -19.59 -35.79 12.61
C ARG A 430 -20.37 -36.53 13.70
N GLU A 431 -20.75 -37.78 13.46
CA GLU A 431 -21.31 -38.66 14.50
C GLU A 431 -20.29 -38.93 15.62
N ALA A 432 -19.05 -39.26 15.27
CA ALA A 432 -17.96 -39.45 16.24
C ALA A 432 -17.65 -38.20 17.08
N THR A 433 -17.63 -36.99 16.48
CA THR A 433 -17.45 -35.72 17.23
C THR A 433 -18.66 -35.37 18.09
N ASN A 434 -19.89 -35.67 17.65
CA ASN A 434 -21.09 -35.52 18.47
C ASN A 434 -21.03 -36.38 19.74
N ASN A 435 -20.61 -37.64 19.62
CA ASN A 435 -20.49 -38.57 20.76
C ASN A 435 -19.46 -38.11 21.80
N VAL A 436 -18.45 -37.33 21.40
CA VAL A 436 -17.43 -36.71 22.28
C VAL A 436 -17.81 -35.26 22.69
N LYS A 437 -18.95 -34.73 22.21
CA LYS A 437 -19.43 -33.35 22.46
C LYS A 437 -18.54 -32.22 21.89
N LEU A 438 -17.79 -32.49 20.82
CA LEU A 438 -16.86 -31.53 20.19
C LEU A 438 -17.52 -30.70 19.07
N GLN A 439 -18.74 -30.21 19.29
CA GLN A 439 -19.64 -29.75 18.22
C GLN A 439 -19.19 -28.45 17.50
N ASP A 440 -18.41 -27.59 18.14
CA ASP A 440 -17.96 -26.30 17.58
C ASP A 440 -16.54 -26.34 16.96
N MET A 441 -15.89 -27.51 16.94
CA MET A 441 -14.51 -27.63 16.44
C MET A 441 -14.45 -27.58 14.91
N LYS A 442 -13.59 -26.69 14.37
CA LYS A 442 -13.26 -26.69 12.93
C LYS A 442 -12.50 -27.97 12.57
N ALA A 443 -12.92 -28.64 11.50
CA ALA A 443 -12.21 -29.78 10.95
C ALA A 443 -10.75 -29.41 10.62
N ALA A 444 -9.80 -30.27 11.00
CA ALA A 444 -8.39 -30.05 10.73
C ALA A 444 -8.11 -30.05 9.21
N SER A 445 -7.47 -28.99 8.72
CA SER A 445 -7.03 -28.88 7.33
C SER A 445 -5.72 -29.63 7.10
N HIS A 446 -5.53 -30.20 5.90
CA HIS A 446 -4.24 -30.72 5.47
C HIS A 446 -3.17 -29.60 5.47
N ASP A 447 -1.93 -29.95 5.77
CA ASP A 447 -0.80 -29.01 5.78
C ASP A 447 -0.15 -28.83 4.40
N ASP A 448 0.73 -27.84 4.30
CA ASP A 448 1.74 -27.71 3.24
C ASP A 448 3.08 -28.15 3.86
N PRO A 449 3.61 -29.34 3.52
CA PRO A 449 4.87 -29.84 4.10
C PRO A 449 6.11 -28.98 3.82
N THR A 450 6.03 -27.99 2.92
CA THR A 450 7.09 -27.00 2.72
C THR A 450 7.06 -25.89 3.77
N ARG A 451 5.90 -25.66 4.41
CA ARG A 451 5.59 -24.58 5.35
C ARG A 451 5.25 -25.13 6.74
N TRP A 452 6.29 -25.21 7.58
CA TRP A 452 6.27 -25.82 8.91
C TRP A 452 5.18 -25.27 9.85
N GLU A 453 4.77 -24.01 9.66
CA GLU A 453 3.72 -23.36 10.44
C GLU A 453 2.36 -24.06 10.21
N THR A 454 2.10 -24.48 8.97
CA THR A 454 0.87 -25.20 8.61
C THR A 454 0.88 -26.62 9.19
N THR A 455 2.03 -27.30 9.20
CA THR A 455 2.20 -28.59 9.88
C THR A 455 1.96 -28.47 11.39
N PHE A 456 2.40 -27.37 12.02
CA PHE A 456 2.12 -27.11 13.44
C PHE A 456 0.64 -26.90 13.73
N VAL A 457 -0.05 -26.08 12.91
CA VAL A 457 -1.50 -25.84 13.04
C VAL A 457 -2.32 -27.11 12.79
N MET A 458 -1.94 -27.92 11.81
CA MET A 458 -2.54 -29.24 11.55
C MET A 458 -2.35 -30.17 12.77
N LEU A 459 -1.13 -30.30 13.28
CA LEU A 459 -0.81 -31.14 14.44
C LEU A 459 -1.61 -30.73 15.68
N ARG A 460 -1.71 -29.43 15.97
CA ARG A 460 -2.48 -28.93 17.13
C ARG A 460 -3.98 -29.23 16.99
N SER A 461 -4.55 -28.94 15.81
CA SER A 461 -5.97 -29.23 15.51
C SER A 461 -6.28 -30.73 15.55
N ALA A 462 -5.34 -31.58 15.11
CA ALA A 462 -5.48 -33.03 15.17
C ALA A 462 -5.42 -33.57 16.61
N LEU A 463 -4.57 -33.00 17.47
CA LEU A 463 -4.52 -33.33 18.90
C LEU A 463 -5.80 -32.92 19.64
N GLU A 464 -6.40 -31.78 19.28
CA GLU A 464 -7.72 -31.33 19.76
C GLU A 464 -8.86 -32.29 19.33
N LEU A 465 -8.68 -33.04 18.23
CA LEU A 465 -9.66 -34.00 17.66
C LEU A 465 -9.35 -35.50 17.93
N ARG A 466 -8.28 -35.82 18.68
CA ARG A 466 -7.78 -37.20 18.92
C ARG A 466 -8.87 -38.21 19.35
N GLU A 467 -9.80 -37.76 20.19
CA GLU A 467 -10.86 -38.59 20.77
C GLU A 467 -11.97 -38.86 19.74
N ALA A 468 -12.24 -37.93 18.83
CA ALA A 468 -13.15 -38.17 17.70
C ALA A 468 -12.54 -39.15 16.67
N PHE A 469 -11.23 -39.09 16.40
CA PHE A 469 -10.56 -40.12 15.58
C PHE A 469 -10.60 -41.51 16.25
N THR A 470 -10.42 -41.56 17.57
CA THR A 470 -10.53 -42.80 18.37
C THR A 470 -11.96 -43.35 18.42
N GLN A 471 -12.99 -42.50 18.34
CA GLN A 471 -14.38 -42.93 18.15
C GLN A 471 -14.67 -43.35 16.71
N LEU A 472 -14.09 -42.70 15.70
CA LEU A 472 -14.25 -43.10 14.30
C LEU A 472 -13.73 -44.53 14.07
N GLU A 473 -12.61 -44.91 14.69
CA GLU A 473 -12.06 -46.28 14.66
C GLU A 473 -12.98 -47.35 15.28
N GLN A 474 -13.90 -46.94 16.17
CA GLN A 474 -14.91 -47.83 16.77
C GLN A 474 -16.20 -47.92 15.96
N VAL A 475 -16.49 -46.89 15.15
CA VAL A 475 -17.70 -46.79 14.30
C VAL A 475 -17.43 -47.30 12.88
N ASP A 476 -16.19 -47.22 12.39
CA ASP A 476 -15.84 -47.49 11.00
C ASP A 476 -14.66 -48.47 10.84
N PHE A 477 -14.98 -49.72 10.50
CA PHE A 477 -13.99 -50.77 10.30
C PHE A 477 -13.03 -50.55 9.12
N ASP A 478 -13.29 -49.57 8.24
CA ASP A 478 -12.37 -49.19 7.15
C ASP A 478 -11.36 -48.11 7.58
N PHE A 479 -11.54 -47.48 8.74
CA PHE A 479 -10.61 -46.48 9.28
C PHE A 479 -9.45 -47.14 10.03
N LYS A 480 -8.31 -47.33 9.34
CA LYS A 480 -7.13 -48.09 9.85
C LYS A 480 -5.85 -47.25 9.95
N VAL A 481 -5.99 -45.93 10.02
CA VAL A 481 -4.89 -44.95 9.95
C VAL A 481 -4.67 -44.17 11.26
N ASN A 482 -5.45 -44.46 12.31
CA ASN A 482 -5.33 -43.79 13.61
C ASN A 482 -3.92 -44.02 14.22
N PRO A 483 -3.26 -42.98 14.77
CA PRO A 483 -2.16 -43.17 15.70
C PRO A 483 -2.61 -43.93 16.95
N SER A 484 -1.74 -44.80 17.48
CA SER A 484 -1.96 -45.45 18.77
C SER A 484 -1.87 -44.46 19.94
N ALA A 485 -2.34 -44.86 21.12
CA ALA A 485 -2.35 -43.98 22.31
C ALA A 485 -0.94 -43.45 22.70
N GLU A 486 0.12 -44.25 22.53
CA GLU A 486 1.49 -43.81 22.81
C GLU A 486 2.05 -42.90 21.69
N GLU A 487 1.65 -43.11 20.43
CA GLU A 487 1.98 -42.20 19.33
C GLU A 487 1.28 -40.84 19.48
N TRP A 488 0.01 -40.82 19.90
CA TRP A 488 -0.70 -39.58 20.24
C TRP A 488 -0.05 -38.84 21.42
N LYS A 489 0.46 -39.58 22.43
CA LYS A 489 1.23 -39.04 23.56
C LYS A 489 2.58 -38.47 23.11
N MET A 490 3.32 -39.17 22.25
CA MET A 490 4.56 -38.69 21.64
C MET A 490 4.32 -37.40 20.83
N ALA A 491 3.28 -37.38 20.00
CA ALA A 491 2.87 -36.21 19.20
C ALA A 491 2.48 -35.01 20.09
N MET A 492 1.77 -35.24 21.19
CA MET A 492 1.41 -34.20 22.17
C MET A 492 2.66 -33.57 22.82
N ILE A 493 3.59 -34.39 23.27
CA ILE A 493 4.82 -33.94 23.95
C ILE A 493 5.72 -33.14 22.99
N VAL A 494 5.88 -33.61 21.74
CA VAL A 494 6.62 -32.86 20.71
C VAL A 494 5.86 -31.59 20.30
N CYS A 495 4.53 -31.60 20.24
CA CYS A 495 3.74 -30.39 19.97
C CYS A 495 3.94 -29.31 21.05
N GLU A 496 3.95 -29.66 22.34
CA GLU A 496 4.21 -28.70 23.43
C GLU A 496 5.66 -28.16 23.40
N CYS A 497 6.63 -28.94 22.93
CA CYS A 497 7.98 -28.43 22.66
C CYS A 497 7.99 -27.45 21.48
N LEU A 498 7.40 -27.84 20.34
CA LEU A 498 7.31 -27.00 19.14
C LEU A 498 6.49 -25.71 19.36
N LYS A 499 5.54 -25.71 20.30
CA LYS A 499 4.75 -24.55 20.74
C LYS A 499 5.61 -23.42 21.30
N VAL A 500 6.78 -23.70 21.87
CA VAL A 500 7.76 -22.68 22.27
C VAL A 500 8.34 -21.96 21.04
N ILE A 501 8.69 -22.73 20.01
CA ILE A 501 9.24 -22.21 18.74
C ILE A 501 8.14 -21.44 17.99
N HIS A 502 6.94 -21.99 17.86
CA HIS A 502 5.80 -21.34 17.23
C HIS A 502 5.33 -20.07 17.96
N LYS A 503 5.34 -20.05 19.31
CA LYS A 503 5.07 -18.81 20.06
C LYS A 503 6.10 -17.73 19.71
N SER A 504 7.37 -18.09 19.56
CA SER A 504 8.44 -17.15 19.20
C SER A 504 8.27 -16.54 17.81
N LEU A 505 7.57 -17.22 16.89
CA LEU A 505 7.14 -16.66 15.59
C LEU A 505 5.90 -15.75 15.75
N GLY A 506 4.88 -16.19 16.48
CA GLY A 506 3.68 -15.37 16.76
C GLY A 506 3.93 -14.14 17.65
N SER A 507 5.10 -14.07 18.29
CA SER A 507 5.57 -12.94 19.09
C SER A 507 6.93 -12.41 18.63
N SER A 508 7.32 -12.64 17.37
CA SER A 508 8.42 -11.93 16.72
C SER A 508 8.00 -10.48 16.43
N SER A 509 7.92 -9.69 17.51
CA SER A 509 7.80 -8.24 17.43
C SER A 509 8.96 -7.66 16.62
N SER A 510 8.80 -6.44 16.11
CA SER A 510 9.78 -5.74 15.28
C SER A 510 11.07 -5.30 16.03
N SER A 511 11.39 -5.96 17.15
CA SER A 511 12.36 -5.53 18.14
C SER A 511 13.40 -6.62 18.44
N ILE A 512 14.64 -6.19 18.66
CA ILE A 512 15.83 -7.04 18.70
C ILE A 512 16.06 -7.70 20.08
N ASP A 513 15.58 -7.04 21.12
CA ASP A 513 15.56 -7.48 22.52
C ASP A 513 14.62 -8.68 22.71
N ALA A 514 13.42 -8.63 22.14
CA ALA A 514 12.48 -9.75 22.13
C ALA A 514 13.04 -10.98 21.40
N CYS A 515 13.66 -10.80 20.23
CA CYS A 515 14.32 -11.88 19.50
C CYS A 515 15.42 -12.54 20.32
N PHE A 516 16.31 -11.75 20.94
CA PHE A 516 17.38 -12.27 21.78
C PHE A 516 16.85 -13.01 23.01
N LEU A 517 15.80 -12.51 23.67
CA LEU A 517 15.15 -13.22 24.77
C LEU A 517 14.47 -14.53 24.32
N HIS A 518 13.88 -14.57 23.12
CA HIS A 518 13.35 -15.83 22.57
C HIS A 518 14.45 -16.85 22.26
N VAL A 519 15.59 -16.43 21.70
CA VAL A 519 16.78 -17.31 21.56
C VAL A 519 17.22 -17.83 22.93
N CYS A 520 17.35 -16.97 23.93
CA CYS A 520 17.73 -17.36 25.29
C CYS A 520 16.72 -18.35 25.92
N TYR A 521 15.41 -18.14 25.70
CA TYR A 521 14.35 -19.00 26.20
C TYR A 521 14.36 -20.38 25.51
N ILE A 522 14.52 -20.42 24.18
CA ILE A 522 14.66 -21.66 23.41
C ILE A 522 15.88 -22.43 23.91
N TYR A 523 17.04 -21.78 24.06
CA TYR A 523 18.27 -22.42 24.57
C TYR A 523 18.07 -23.04 25.95
N LYS A 524 17.46 -22.29 26.89
CA LYS A 524 17.12 -22.76 28.22
C LYS A 524 16.18 -23.97 28.21
N ASN A 525 15.21 -24.01 27.29
CA ASN A 525 14.31 -25.15 27.12
C ASN A 525 15.07 -26.36 26.56
N LEU A 526 15.92 -26.20 25.55
CA LEU A 526 16.76 -27.28 25.01
C LEU A 526 17.63 -27.95 26.08
N LEU A 527 18.28 -27.16 26.96
CA LEU A 527 19.06 -27.68 28.09
C LEU A 527 18.23 -28.47 29.13
N SER A 528 16.90 -28.29 29.14
CA SER A 528 15.97 -29.11 29.95
C SER A 528 15.50 -30.35 29.18
N TRP A 529 15.24 -30.22 27.88
CA TRP A 529 14.79 -31.31 27.00
C TRP A 529 15.90 -32.34 26.73
N GLU A 530 17.17 -31.95 26.75
CA GLU A 530 18.34 -32.85 26.77
C GLU A 530 18.39 -33.78 27.99
N LYS A 531 17.62 -33.48 29.04
CA LYS A 531 17.52 -34.21 30.31
C LYS A 531 16.15 -34.86 30.51
N SER A 532 15.34 -34.94 29.44
CA SER A 532 14.01 -35.55 29.48
C SER A 532 14.06 -37.06 29.70
N GLU A 533 13.04 -37.61 30.35
CA GLU A 533 12.83 -39.06 30.47
C GLU A 533 12.49 -39.70 29.11
N HIS A 534 12.09 -38.89 28.12
CA HIS A 534 11.73 -39.35 26.78
C HIS A 534 12.92 -39.27 25.81
N ALA A 535 13.38 -40.44 25.34
CA ALA A 535 14.53 -40.55 24.44
C ALA A 535 14.39 -39.74 23.14
N TYR A 536 13.19 -39.66 22.56
CA TYR A 536 12.91 -38.86 21.36
C TYR A 536 13.00 -37.34 21.64
N VAL A 537 12.59 -36.89 22.83
CA VAL A 537 12.77 -35.48 23.26
C VAL A 537 14.25 -35.16 23.43
N CYS A 538 15.03 -36.06 24.02
CA CYS A 538 16.49 -35.92 24.13
C CYS A 538 17.20 -35.92 22.75
N SER A 539 16.73 -36.76 21.81
CA SER A 539 17.22 -36.84 20.43
C SER A 539 16.96 -35.53 19.66
N MET A 540 15.71 -35.07 19.68
CA MET A 540 15.28 -33.77 19.13
C MET A 540 16.08 -32.61 19.71
N ALA A 541 16.16 -32.52 21.04
CA ALA A 541 16.84 -31.41 21.73
C ALA A 541 18.31 -31.32 21.35
N LYS A 542 19.01 -32.45 21.20
CA LYS A 542 20.42 -32.47 20.78
C LYS A 542 20.61 -31.99 19.35
N ARG A 543 19.76 -32.38 18.39
CA ARG A 543 19.85 -31.85 17.01
C ARG A 543 19.51 -30.37 16.93
N MET A 544 18.38 -29.98 17.52
CA MET A 544 17.95 -28.59 17.64
C MET A 544 19.07 -27.73 18.24
N LYS A 545 19.71 -28.19 19.32
CA LYS A 545 20.80 -27.48 19.98
C LYS A 545 22.07 -27.40 19.13
N VAL A 546 22.49 -28.47 18.44
CA VAL A 546 23.64 -28.41 17.52
C VAL A 546 23.40 -27.39 16.40
N ASN A 547 22.20 -27.36 15.82
CA ASN A 547 21.82 -26.35 14.83
C ASN A 547 21.78 -24.94 15.45
N LEU A 548 21.24 -24.78 16.66
CA LEU A 548 21.17 -23.48 17.33
C LEU A 548 22.53 -22.95 17.79
N ASP A 549 23.41 -23.77 18.37
CA ASP A 549 24.78 -23.42 18.77
C ASP A 549 25.58 -22.88 17.58
N MET A 550 25.45 -23.54 16.42
CA MET A 550 26.08 -23.13 15.17
C MET A 550 25.66 -21.71 14.75
N HIS A 551 24.36 -21.43 14.69
CA HIS A 551 23.84 -20.10 14.33
C HIS A 551 24.07 -19.05 15.42
N CYS A 552 24.00 -19.43 16.69
CA CYS A 552 24.28 -18.55 17.83
C CYS A 552 25.75 -18.07 17.83
N SER A 553 26.69 -18.88 17.33
CA SER A 553 28.09 -18.45 17.18
C SER A 553 28.26 -17.25 16.24
N GLU A 554 27.36 -17.09 15.27
CA GLU A 554 27.38 -15.99 14.28
C GLU A 554 26.61 -14.77 14.79
N TRP A 555 25.39 -14.99 15.29
CA TRP A 555 24.49 -13.88 15.63
C TRP A 555 24.70 -13.30 17.04
N SER A 556 25.17 -14.08 18.02
CA SER A 556 25.22 -13.62 19.42
C SER A 556 26.10 -12.39 19.62
N PHE A 557 27.17 -12.23 18.82
CA PHE A 557 28.01 -11.04 18.86
C PHE A 557 27.32 -9.83 18.23
N ALA A 558 26.67 -10.00 17.07
CA ALA A 558 25.95 -8.92 16.39
C ALA A 558 24.72 -8.46 17.18
N PHE A 559 23.87 -9.38 17.63
CA PHE A 559 22.77 -9.09 18.56
C PHE A 559 23.30 -8.44 19.85
N GLY A 560 24.38 -8.97 20.43
CA GLY A 560 24.98 -8.42 21.63
C GLY A 560 25.46 -6.98 21.46
N ILE A 561 26.07 -6.63 20.32
CA ILE A 561 26.45 -5.25 20.01
C ILE A 561 25.22 -4.36 19.83
N LEU A 562 24.22 -4.79 19.05
CA LEU A 562 23.00 -4.02 18.82
C LEU A 562 22.22 -3.76 20.12
N LEU A 563 22.21 -4.72 21.06
CA LEU A 563 21.62 -4.57 22.39
C LEU A 563 22.49 -3.75 23.35
N VAL A 564 23.81 -3.74 23.18
CA VAL A 564 24.69 -2.81 23.89
C VAL A 564 24.44 -1.38 23.42
N LEU A 565 24.28 -1.17 22.11
CA LEU A 565 24.03 0.13 21.48
C LEU A 565 22.60 0.64 21.71
N ASP A 566 21.64 -0.21 22.05
CA ASP A 566 20.33 0.23 22.54
C ASP A 566 20.47 0.78 23.99
N PRO A 567 20.20 2.08 24.24
CA PRO A 567 20.38 2.70 25.56
C PRO A 567 19.47 2.11 26.64
N ARG A 568 18.36 1.46 26.26
CA ARG A 568 17.41 0.80 27.17
C ARG A 568 17.93 -0.54 27.67
N CYS A 569 18.77 -1.20 26.87
CA CYS A 569 19.29 -2.54 27.14
C CYS A 569 20.71 -2.48 27.74
N LYS A 570 21.64 -1.85 27.03
CA LYS A 570 23.09 -1.85 27.29
C LYS A 570 23.63 -3.26 27.58
N LEU A 571 24.83 -3.35 28.17
CA LEU A 571 25.45 -4.63 28.52
C LEU A 571 24.66 -5.44 29.56
N LYS A 572 23.81 -4.80 30.38
CA LYS A 572 23.00 -5.47 31.42
C LYS A 572 22.03 -6.48 30.83
N PHE A 573 21.42 -6.16 29.68
CA PHE A 573 20.50 -7.05 28.99
C PHE A 573 21.20 -8.29 28.41
N VAL A 574 22.38 -8.10 27.81
CA VAL A 574 23.23 -9.19 27.31
C VAL A 574 23.67 -10.11 28.46
N GLN A 575 24.07 -9.53 29.61
CA GLN A 575 24.38 -10.29 30.82
C GLN A 575 23.19 -11.14 31.32
N TYR A 576 21.97 -10.58 31.31
CA TYR A 576 20.76 -11.32 31.68
C TYR A 576 20.46 -12.49 30.73
N GLY A 577 20.55 -12.27 29.41
CA GLY A 577 20.40 -13.35 28.42
C GLY A 577 21.46 -14.45 28.56
N PHE A 578 22.72 -14.09 28.80
CA PHE A 578 23.80 -15.07 29.00
C PHE A 578 23.59 -15.88 30.29
N LEU A 579 23.03 -15.30 31.36
CA LEU A 579 22.62 -16.02 32.56
C LEU A 579 21.48 -17.03 32.29
N LEU A 580 20.53 -16.69 31.41
CA LEU A 580 19.46 -17.61 30.98
C LEU A 580 19.98 -18.79 30.14
N MET A 581 20.99 -18.56 29.28
CA MET A 581 21.55 -19.58 28.39
C MET A 581 22.59 -20.47 29.07
N TYR A 582 23.55 -19.88 29.78
CA TYR A 582 24.77 -20.57 30.24
C TYR A 582 24.84 -20.77 31.77
N GLY A 583 23.90 -20.21 32.55
CA GLY A 583 23.85 -20.37 33.99
C GLY A 583 25.14 -19.92 34.69
N SER A 584 25.87 -20.86 35.31
CA SER A 584 27.16 -20.62 35.96
C SER A 584 28.23 -20.06 35.00
N ASP A 585 28.20 -20.49 33.75
CA ASP A 585 29.28 -20.24 32.80
C ASP A 585 29.11 -18.88 32.09
N ALA A 586 27.98 -18.21 32.32
CA ALA A 586 27.63 -16.92 31.74
C ALA A 586 28.73 -15.85 31.92
N SER A 587 29.43 -15.85 33.05
CA SER A 587 30.54 -14.93 33.33
C SER A 587 31.71 -15.09 32.36
N LYS A 588 32.01 -16.31 31.90
CA LYS A 588 33.07 -16.60 30.92
C LYS A 588 32.70 -16.03 29.56
N TYR A 589 31.51 -16.36 29.07
CA TYR A 589 31.01 -15.86 27.78
C TYR A 589 30.84 -14.33 27.78
N LEU A 590 30.40 -13.75 28.89
CA LEU A 590 30.27 -12.29 29.04
C LEU A 590 31.63 -11.59 29.00
N MET A 591 32.66 -12.17 29.61
CA MET A 591 34.04 -11.65 29.55
C MET A 591 34.60 -11.71 28.12
N GLU A 592 34.40 -12.83 27.42
CA GLU A 592 34.80 -12.98 26.01
C GLU A 592 34.08 -11.97 25.10
N PHE A 593 32.76 -11.82 25.27
CA PHE A 593 31.97 -10.80 24.57
C PHE A 593 32.48 -9.38 24.84
N ARG A 594 32.76 -9.03 26.10
CA ARG A 594 33.32 -7.71 26.47
C ARG A 594 34.68 -7.47 25.82
N SER A 595 35.53 -8.48 25.75
CA SER A 595 36.85 -8.38 25.09
C SER A 595 36.70 -8.11 23.59
N LYS A 596 35.81 -8.83 22.91
CA LYS A 596 35.53 -8.63 21.47
C LYS A 596 34.88 -7.27 21.19
N LEU A 597 33.91 -6.85 22.02
CA LEU A 597 33.28 -5.52 21.96
C LEU A 597 34.31 -4.39 22.11
N THR A 598 35.24 -4.51 23.05
CA THR A 598 36.30 -3.51 23.28
C THR A 598 37.28 -3.48 22.11
N CYS A 599 37.65 -4.63 21.57
CA CYS A 599 38.49 -4.71 20.37
C CYS A 599 37.83 -4.06 19.14
N MET A 600 36.52 -4.24 18.98
CA MET A 600 35.74 -3.60 17.91
C MET A 600 35.67 -2.08 18.11
N TYR A 601 35.31 -1.60 19.30
CA TYR A 601 35.32 -0.16 19.61
C TYR A 601 36.69 0.50 19.34
N ASN A 602 37.79 -0.22 19.59
CA ASN A 602 39.14 0.28 19.36
C ASN A 602 39.49 0.51 17.88
N SER A 603 38.81 -0.09 16.89
CA SER A 603 39.05 0.26 15.48
C SER A 603 38.52 1.68 15.19
N TYR A 604 37.29 1.97 15.61
CA TYR A 604 36.66 3.28 15.51
C TYR A 604 37.37 4.36 16.34
N ALA A 605 37.86 4.02 17.54
CA ALA A 605 38.55 4.98 18.41
C ALA A 605 39.96 5.37 17.93
N ASN A 606 40.63 4.52 17.13
CA ASN A 606 41.95 4.81 16.56
C ASN A 606 41.88 5.56 15.22
N ASP A 607 40.70 5.71 14.61
CA ASP A 607 40.57 6.53 13.40
C ASP A 607 40.69 8.02 13.73
N ILE A 608 41.62 8.70 13.04
CA ILE A 608 42.03 10.08 13.32
C ILE A 608 40.87 11.07 13.10
N SER A 609 39.86 10.68 12.30
CA SER A 609 38.63 11.44 12.10
C SER A 609 37.73 11.56 13.35
N CYS A 610 38.09 10.96 14.49
CA CYS A 610 37.35 11.03 15.76
C CYS A 610 37.75 12.19 16.68
N LEU A 611 38.82 12.94 16.38
CA LEU A 611 39.18 14.14 17.15
C LEU A 611 38.28 15.34 16.75
N PRO A 612 37.70 16.10 17.71
CA PRO A 612 36.96 17.30 17.38
C PRO A 612 37.87 18.35 16.72
N SER A 613 37.41 18.92 15.61
CA SER A 613 38.07 20.06 14.96
C SER A 613 37.80 21.34 15.76
N TYR A 614 38.59 21.56 16.81
CA TYR A 614 38.71 22.87 17.42
C TYR A 614 39.44 23.79 16.43
N ASP A 615 38.78 24.86 15.99
CA ASP A 615 39.42 25.88 15.16
C ASP A 615 40.64 26.46 15.89
N LEU A 616 41.75 26.59 15.16
CA LEU A 616 43.00 27.11 15.69
C LEU A 616 42.95 28.64 15.73
N ASP A 617 42.57 29.17 16.88
CA ASP A 617 42.74 30.59 17.20
C ASP A 617 44.24 30.98 17.13
N SER A 618 44.54 32.18 16.64
CA SER A 618 45.83 32.50 15.97
C SER A 618 47.11 32.42 16.83
N ASP A 619 46.97 32.28 18.15
CA ASP A 619 48.00 32.63 19.13
C ASP A 619 48.77 31.45 19.74
N GLY A 620 48.52 30.21 19.29
CA GLY A 620 49.46 29.07 19.40
C GLY A 620 49.84 28.61 20.81
N LYS A 621 49.10 28.98 21.87
CA LYS A 621 49.48 28.78 23.29
C LYS A 621 48.56 27.82 24.06
N PHE A 622 48.49 26.55 23.66
CA PHE A 622 47.76 25.54 24.47
C PHE A 622 48.47 24.18 24.66
N LEU A 623 49.80 24.13 24.51
CA LEU A 623 50.59 22.93 24.80
C LEU A 623 50.70 22.61 26.31
N GLY A 624 50.79 23.62 27.18
CA GLY A 624 51.08 23.42 28.60
C GLY A 624 49.97 22.76 29.44
N PHE A 625 48.71 22.85 29.03
CA PHE A 625 47.59 22.33 29.84
C PHE A 625 47.43 20.81 29.74
N ARG A 626 47.71 20.23 28.56
CA ARG A 626 47.65 18.77 28.34
C ARG A 626 48.67 18.00 29.17
N GLU A 627 49.82 18.59 29.46
CA GLU A 627 50.91 17.93 30.18
C GLU A 627 50.73 17.95 31.71
N TRP A 628 49.89 18.86 32.21
CA TRP A 628 49.49 18.94 33.63
C TRP A 628 48.39 17.93 34.00
N LEU A 629 47.52 17.57 33.05
CA LEU A 629 46.40 16.63 33.23
C LEU A 629 46.83 15.14 33.24
N LYS A 630 47.90 14.80 33.97
CA LYS A 630 48.27 13.41 34.31
C LYS A 630 47.43 12.88 35.48
N VAL A 631 46.11 13.02 35.34
CA VAL A 631 45.08 12.29 36.09
C VAL A 631 44.88 10.92 35.41
N ASP A 632 44.18 9.98 36.05
CA ASP A 632 43.86 8.66 35.48
C ASP A 632 43.39 8.74 34.02
N PRO A 633 43.78 7.76 33.17
CA PRO A 633 43.45 7.80 31.74
C PRO A 633 41.94 7.96 31.54
N PRO A 634 41.50 8.94 30.72
CA PRO A 634 40.08 9.26 30.60
C PRO A 634 39.32 8.03 30.11
N LYS A 635 38.26 7.67 30.84
CA LYS A 635 37.37 6.54 30.49
C LYS A 635 36.94 6.66 29.03
N SER A 636 37.02 5.56 28.30
CA SER A 636 36.61 5.52 26.90
C SER A 636 35.13 5.90 26.74
N ASP A 637 34.72 6.30 25.54
CA ASP A 637 33.31 6.58 25.26
C ASP A 637 32.43 5.37 25.58
N LEU A 638 32.93 4.15 25.31
CA LEU A 638 32.31 2.89 25.67
C LEU A 638 32.17 2.72 27.20
N ASP A 639 33.25 2.91 27.97
CA ASP A 639 33.21 2.77 29.44
C ASP A 639 32.31 3.81 30.09
N ARG A 640 32.23 5.02 29.53
CA ARG A 640 31.37 6.11 30.00
C ARG A 640 29.91 5.81 29.69
N TYR A 641 29.59 5.44 28.45
CA TYR A 641 28.24 5.04 28.03
C TYR A 641 27.72 3.81 28.80
N LEU A 642 28.57 2.81 29.05
CA LEU A 642 28.25 1.62 29.85
C LEU A 642 28.19 1.89 31.36
N GLY A 643 28.82 2.96 31.83
CA GLY A 643 28.77 3.43 33.22
C GLY A 643 27.52 4.28 33.53
N GLU A 644 27.00 4.99 32.54
CA GLU A 644 25.70 5.67 32.63
C GLU A 644 24.54 4.66 32.76
N PRO A 645 23.45 5.00 33.49
CA PRO A 645 22.30 4.11 33.67
C PRO A 645 21.67 3.69 32.33
N VAL A 646 20.85 2.63 32.35
CA VAL A 646 19.98 2.33 31.21
C VAL A 646 18.88 3.40 31.15
N GLU A 647 18.50 3.79 29.94
CA GLU A 647 17.40 4.73 29.73
C GLU A 647 16.05 4.02 29.87
N ASN A 648 15.03 4.75 30.32
CA ASN A 648 13.66 4.24 30.35
C ASN A 648 13.17 3.95 28.93
N GLN A 649 12.31 2.94 28.75
CA GLN A 649 11.77 2.61 27.43
C GLN A 649 11.00 3.78 26.81
N ASP A 650 10.28 4.53 27.65
CA ASP A 650 9.46 5.70 27.29
C ASP A 650 10.30 6.91 26.81
N LYS A 651 11.58 6.98 27.22
CA LYS A 651 12.53 8.04 26.79
C LYS A 651 13.23 7.75 25.45
N VAL A 652 13.15 6.52 24.94
CA VAL A 652 13.83 6.10 23.71
C VAL A 652 12.81 5.47 22.78
N SER A 653 12.01 6.33 22.17
CA SER A 653 11.05 6.01 21.11
C SER A 653 11.75 5.49 19.85
N ASP A 654 12.85 6.14 19.46
CA ASP A 654 13.75 5.70 18.38
C ASP A 654 15.21 5.77 18.86
N VAL A 655 15.92 4.65 18.73
CA VAL A 655 17.34 4.50 19.06
C VAL A 655 18.22 5.36 18.14
N LEU A 656 17.84 5.55 16.87
CA LEU A 656 18.57 6.40 15.92
C LEU A 656 18.46 7.89 16.29
N VAL A 657 17.29 8.33 16.76
CA VAL A 657 17.10 9.70 17.25
C VAL A 657 17.91 9.93 18.53
N TRP A 658 17.94 8.96 19.45
CA TRP A 658 18.80 9.05 20.64
C TRP A 658 20.28 9.16 20.25
N TRP A 659 20.77 8.33 19.32
CA TRP A 659 22.16 8.42 18.86
C TRP A 659 22.45 9.68 18.05
N ARG A 660 21.51 10.23 17.28
CA ARG A 660 21.67 11.53 16.62
C ARG A 660 22.00 12.65 17.61
N VAL A 661 21.33 12.65 18.76
CA VAL A 661 21.55 13.64 19.85
C VAL A 661 22.80 13.33 20.66
N ASN A 662 23.13 12.05 20.88
CA ASN A 662 24.18 11.63 21.80
C ASN A 662 25.52 11.23 21.14
N ALA A 663 25.60 11.05 19.82
CA ALA A 663 26.86 10.79 19.13
C ALA A 663 27.94 11.87 19.36
N PRO A 664 27.62 13.19 19.43
CA PRO A 664 28.59 14.21 19.84
C PRO A 664 29.10 14.03 21.29
N ARG A 665 28.32 13.41 22.18
CA ARG A 665 28.77 13.04 23.53
C ARG A 665 29.66 11.80 23.53
N PHE A 666 29.68 10.99 22.48
CA PHE A 666 30.43 9.73 22.41
C PHE A 666 31.03 9.49 21.00
N PRO A 667 31.93 10.35 20.48
CA PRO A 667 32.24 10.41 19.05
C PRO A 667 32.66 9.07 18.39
N ALA A 668 33.50 8.26 19.04
CA ALA A 668 33.94 6.98 18.47
C ALA A 668 32.82 5.93 18.51
N LEU A 669 32.08 5.89 19.63
CA LEU A 669 30.96 4.96 19.81
C LEU A 669 29.75 5.36 18.95
N GLY A 670 29.58 6.65 18.64
CA GLY A 670 28.53 7.16 17.75
C GLY A 670 28.71 6.76 16.29
N LYS A 671 29.96 6.69 15.80
CA LYS A 671 30.25 6.10 14.48
C LYS A 671 29.95 4.61 14.47
N MET A 672 30.45 3.87 15.46
CA MET A 672 30.11 2.45 15.65
C MET A 672 28.59 2.23 15.74
N ALA A 673 27.86 3.11 16.44
CA ALA A 673 26.40 3.06 16.52
C ALA A 673 25.74 3.24 15.15
N ARG A 674 26.15 4.27 14.39
CA ARG A 674 25.61 4.54 13.05
C ARG A 674 25.82 3.38 12.08
N ASP A 675 26.99 2.74 12.14
CA ASP A 675 27.37 1.68 11.21
C ASP A 675 26.77 0.32 11.60
N PHE A 676 26.74 -0.03 12.89
CA PHE A 676 26.08 -1.26 13.35
C PHE A 676 24.54 -1.15 13.29
N LEU A 677 23.93 -0.03 13.68
CA LEU A 677 22.47 0.13 13.63
C LEU A 677 21.94 0.24 12.19
N SER A 678 22.81 0.33 11.18
CA SER A 678 22.45 0.14 9.78
C SER A 678 22.20 -1.32 9.39
N ILE A 679 22.41 -2.27 10.29
CA ILE A 679 22.12 -3.69 10.08
C ILE A 679 20.59 -3.86 10.02
N PRO A 680 20.02 -4.32 8.89
CA PRO A 680 18.57 -4.40 8.73
C PRO A 680 17.98 -5.53 9.58
N ILE A 681 17.36 -5.14 10.69
CA ILE A 681 16.66 -6.06 11.62
C ILE A 681 15.64 -6.94 10.87
N SER A 682 14.97 -6.43 9.83
CA SER A 682 14.06 -7.23 8.99
C SER A 682 14.76 -8.40 8.29
N ALA A 683 15.95 -8.22 7.71
CA ALA A 683 16.68 -9.32 7.07
C ALA A 683 17.23 -10.35 8.08
N ILE A 684 17.45 -9.94 9.34
CA ILE A 684 17.76 -10.87 10.43
C ILE A 684 16.51 -11.60 10.92
N LEU A 685 15.35 -10.94 11.04
CA LEU A 685 14.16 -11.51 11.68
C LEU A 685 13.22 -12.26 10.73
N SER A 686 13.04 -11.81 9.48
CA SER A 686 12.02 -12.34 8.56
C SER A 686 12.58 -13.11 7.36
N LYS A 687 11.73 -13.96 6.78
CA LYS A 687 11.96 -14.72 5.55
C LYS A 687 11.44 -13.96 4.31
N SER A 688 11.59 -12.64 4.31
CA SER A 688 11.04 -11.74 3.30
C SER A 688 12.03 -11.56 2.15
N THR A 689 12.14 -12.57 1.29
CA THR A 689 12.93 -12.46 0.05
C THR A 689 12.39 -11.31 -0.79
N MET A 690 13.16 -10.24 -0.94
CA MET A 690 12.79 -9.10 -1.80
C MET A 690 12.77 -9.54 -3.27
N SER A 691 13.62 -10.51 -3.64
CA SER A 691 13.49 -11.26 -4.90
C SER A 691 12.09 -11.89 -5.05
N GLY A 692 11.51 -12.42 -3.98
CA GLY A 692 10.19 -13.06 -3.97
C GLY A 692 9.00 -12.10 -4.02
N GLU A 693 9.23 -10.79 -3.84
CA GLU A 693 8.25 -9.74 -4.16
C GLU A 693 8.51 -9.16 -5.55
N ALA A 694 9.75 -8.80 -5.88
CA ALA A 694 10.13 -8.28 -7.19
C ALA A 694 9.75 -9.23 -8.35
N THR A 695 9.89 -10.54 -8.18
CA THR A 695 9.48 -11.56 -9.18
C THR A 695 7.96 -11.80 -9.23
N LYS A 696 7.21 -11.43 -8.19
CA LYS A 696 5.72 -11.45 -8.23
C LYS A 696 5.13 -10.16 -8.79
N VAL A 697 5.86 -9.06 -8.74
CA VAL A 697 5.34 -7.71 -9.01
C VAL A 697 4.99 -7.47 -10.48
N ASN A 698 5.55 -8.21 -11.45
CA ASN A 698 5.09 -8.05 -12.83
C ASN A 698 5.25 -9.27 -13.76
N PRO A 699 4.15 -9.83 -14.32
CA PRO A 699 4.20 -10.75 -15.45
C PRO A 699 4.87 -10.17 -16.70
N SER A 700 4.92 -8.84 -16.82
CA SER A 700 5.55 -8.10 -17.94
C SER A 700 7.08 -8.21 -18.02
N PHE A 701 7.74 -8.81 -17.02
CA PHE A 701 9.18 -9.09 -17.10
C PHE A 701 9.52 -10.41 -17.85
N ASN A 702 8.51 -11.22 -18.20
CA ASN A 702 8.73 -12.45 -18.96
C ASN A 702 9.26 -12.15 -20.37
N GLY A 703 10.50 -12.58 -20.65
CA GLY A 703 11.13 -12.45 -21.97
C GLY A 703 11.99 -11.19 -22.17
N LEU A 704 12.16 -10.35 -21.15
CA LEU A 704 13.11 -9.23 -21.18
C LEU A 704 14.55 -9.68 -20.90
N GLU A 705 15.51 -8.87 -21.33
CA GLU A 705 16.93 -9.08 -21.01
C GLU A 705 17.22 -8.80 -19.52
N PRO A 706 18.17 -9.53 -18.88
CA PRO A 706 18.45 -9.36 -17.44
C PRO A 706 18.85 -7.93 -17.04
N GLU A 707 19.60 -7.21 -17.89
CA GLU A 707 19.99 -5.82 -17.65
C GLU A 707 18.78 -4.88 -17.55
N ILE A 708 17.74 -5.15 -18.34
CA ILE A 708 16.49 -4.38 -18.34
C ILE A 708 15.71 -4.67 -17.05
N ILE A 709 15.64 -5.95 -16.64
CA ILE A 709 15.00 -6.35 -15.38
C ILE A 709 15.72 -5.71 -14.17
N GLU A 710 17.06 -5.71 -14.14
CA GLU A 710 17.83 -4.98 -13.12
C GLU A 710 17.50 -3.47 -13.15
N ALA A 711 17.46 -2.85 -14.34
CA ALA A 711 17.17 -1.44 -14.50
C ALA A 711 15.77 -1.03 -14.01
N PHE A 712 14.74 -1.86 -14.23
CA PHE A 712 13.39 -1.62 -13.72
C PHE A 712 13.31 -1.78 -12.19
N ILE A 713 13.86 -2.87 -11.64
CA ILE A 713 13.83 -3.13 -10.18
C ILE A 713 14.61 -2.05 -9.42
N CYS A 714 15.81 -1.70 -9.87
CA CYS A 714 16.61 -0.65 -9.26
C CYS A 714 15.99 0.74 -9.45
N GLY A 715 15.46 1.03 -10.65
CA GLY A 715 14.76 2.29 -10.93
C GLY A 715 13.53 2.51 -10.05
N GLN A 716 12.78 1.46 -9.73
CA GLN A 716 11.63 1.53 -8.82
C GLN A 716 12.02 1.98 -7.40
N ASP A 717 13.20 1.58 -6.92
CA ASP A 717 13.76 1.96 -5.62
C ASP A 717 14.50 3.31 -5.65
N TRP A 718 15.20 3.65 -6.73
CA TRP A 718 16.03 4.86 -6.82
C TRP A 718 15.24 6.12 -7.19
N LEU A 719 14.25 6.02 -8.08
CA LEU A 719 13.51 7.20 -8.55
C LEU A 719 12.67 7.81 -7.42
N GLU A 720 12.87 9.10 -7.15
CA GLU A 720 12.08 9.84 -6.16
C GLU A 720 10.75 10.30 -6.76
N SER A 721 9.66 10.17 -5.99
CA SER A 721 8.35 10.72 -6.35
C SER A 721 8.40 12.25 -6.51
N PRO A 722 7.62 12.87 -7.42
CA PRO A 722 7.67 14.32 -7.67
C PRO A 722 7.49 15.20 -6.42
N GLU A 723 6.69 14.74 -5.46
CA GLU A 723 6.42 15.38 -4.16
C GLU A 723 7.67 15.57 -3.27
N ASN A 724 8.72 14.76 -3.48
CA ASN A 724 10.01 14.94 -2.80
C ASN A 724 10.94 15.89 -3.56
N ASN A 725 10.75 16.07 -4.88
CA ASN A 725 11.56 16.98 -5.69
C ASN A 725 11.11 18.44 -5.55
N SER A 726 9.81 18.70 -5.41
CA SER A 726 9.29 20.04 -5.07
C SER A 726 9.87 20.54 -3.74
N ARG A 727 9.93 19.67 -2.73
CA ARG A 727 10.59 19.89 -1.43
C ARG A 727 12.12 20.07 -1.48
N LYS A 728 12.76 19.84 -2.63
CA LYS A 728 14.22 20.03 -2.85
C LYS A 728 14.56 21.18 -3.80
N GLN A 729 13.59 21.74 -4.53
CA GLN A 729 13.81 22.80 -5.51
C GLN A 729 13.34 24.18 -5.03
N GLN A 730 12.58 24.26 -3.94
CA GLN A 730 12.59 25.45 -3.06
C GLN A 730 13.82 25.35 -2.15
N GLY A 731 14.89 26.04 -2.53
CA GLY A 731 16.19 25.91 -1.88
C GLY A 731 16.39 26.81 -0.64
N ASP A 732 17.11 26.27 0.36
CA ASP A 732 18.08 26.94 1.23
C ASP A 732 17.79 28.39 1.68
N SER A 733 16.55 28.72 2.05
CA SER A 733 16.20 30.05 2.57
C SER A 733 14.93 30.15 3.44
N GLU A 734 14.35 29.03 3.87
CA GLU A 734 13.36 29.01 4.95
C GLU A 734 13.93 28.35 6.20
N HIS A 735 13.64 28.92 7.39
CA HIS A 735 13.82 28.19 8.64
C HIS A 735 12.92 26.96 8.60
N GLN A 736 13.49 25.75 8.74
CA GLN A 736 12.69 24.55 8.97
C GLN A 736 11.90 24.73 10.27
N MET A 737 10.61 25.05 10.13
CA MET A 737 9.65 24.89 11.22
C MET A 737 9.72 23.42 11.66
N PRO A 738 10.07 23.13 12.92
CA PRO A 738 10.34 21.77 13.35
C PRO A 738 9.06 20.93 13.25
N THR A 739 9.09 19.90 12.39
CA THR A 739 7.99 18.94 12.27
C THR A 739 8.00 18.01 13.48
N HIS A 740 7.41 18.46 14.58
CA HIS A 740 7.25 17.66 15.79
C HIS A 740 6.24 16.52 15.56
N GLN A 741 6.42 15.41 16.28
CA GLN A 741 5.39 14.39 16.39
C GLN A 741 4.55 14.64 17.64
N ALA A 742 3.22 14.60 17.49
CA ALA A 742 2.28 14.71 18.61
C ALA A 742 1.33 13.51 18.58
N GLY A 743 1.55 12.55 19.48
CA GLY A 743 0.86 11.27 19.48
C GLY A 743 0.97 10.57 18.11
N PRO A 744 -0.16 10.32 17.42
CA PRO A 744 -0.17 9.68 16.10
C PRO A 744 0.03 10.66 14.93
N PHE A 745 0.09 11.98 15.19
CA PHE A 745 0.08 13.02 14.15
C PHE A 745 1.47 13.60 13.89
N LYS A 746 1.72 13.94 12.62
CA LYS A 746 2.87 14.76 12.21
C LYS A 746 2.44 16.22 12.21
N VAL A 747 3.02 17.02 13.10
CA VAL A 747 2.65 18.42 13.25
C VAL A 747 3.49 19.27 12.29
N ILE A 748 2.86 19.73 11.21
CA ILE A 748 3.50 20.51 10.14
C ILE A 748 3.23 22.03 10.31
N LYS A 749 2.18 22.38 11.06
CA LYS A 749 1.80 23.78 11.38
C LYS A 749 2.34 24.19 12.75
N SER A 750 2.66 25.47 12.94
CA SER A 750 3.10 26.02 14.23
C SER A 750 2.02 25.82 15.31
N THR A 751 2.28 24.88 16.22
CA THR A 751 1.34 24.43 17.27
C THR A 751 1.95 24.73 18.64
N SER A 752 1.15 25.09 19.64
CA SER A 752 1.72 25.49 20.94
C SER A 752 2.34 24.29 21.67
N PRO A 753 3.40 24.49 22.48
CA PRO A 753 3.98 23.41 23.30
C PRO A 753 2.97 22.78 24.27
N GLU A 754 1.96 23.54 24.72
CA GLU A 754 0.88 23.02 25.56
C GLU A 754 -0.04 22.07 24.78
N ASP A 755 -0.38 22.40 23.53
CA ASP A 755 -1.19 21.52 22.67
C ASP A 755 -0.43 20.25 22.30
N LEU A 756 0.88 20.34 22.02
CA LEU A 756 1.74 19.17 21.77
C LEU A 756 1.75 18.23 22.99
N LYS A 757 1.95 18.78 24.19
CA LYS A 757 1.87 18.05 25.47
C LYS A 757 0.49 17.40 25.67
N LEU A 758 -0.59 18.13 25.39
CA LEU A 758 -1.96 17.67 25.57
C LEU A 758 -2.34 16.55 24.59
N ILE A 759 -1.94 16.65 23.32
CA ILE A 759 -2.11 15.59 22.31
C ILE A 759 -1.32 14.34 22.69
N ASN A 760 -0.06 14.49 23.12
CA ASN A 760 0.76 13.37 23.61
C ASN A 760 0.06 12.67 24.78
N TYR A 761 -0.33 13.42 25.81
CA TYR A 761 -1.05 12.90 26.97
C TYR A 761 -2.33 12.16 26.58
N ILE A 762 -3.17 12.72 25.69
CA ILE A 762 -4.45 12.12 25.27
C ILE A 762 -4.26 10.79 24.51
N PHE A 763 -3.33 10.75 23.55
CA PHE A 763 -3.19 9.60 22.64
C PHE A 763 -2.28 8.47 23.16
N TYR A 764 -1.52 8.68 24.24
CA TYR A 764 -0.61 7.70 24.88
C TYR A 764 -1.32 6.47 25.44
N SER A 765 -0.97 5.29 24.95
CA SER A 765 -1.84 4.10 24.90
C SER A 765 -2.31 3.51 26.23
N SER A 766 -1.54 3.64 27.32
CA SER A 766 -1.82 2.97 28.61
C SER A 766 -2.66 3.77 29.61
N LEU A 767 -3.07 5.01 29.27
CA LEU A 767 -3.96 5.83 30.11
C LEU A 767 -5.45 5.49 29.94
N ASP A 768 -6.23 5.67 31.02
CA ASP A 768 -7.65 5.29 31.18
C ASP A 768 -8.54 5.79 30.04
N GLU A 769 -9.01 4.83 29.23
CA GLU A 769 -9.83 5.06 28.05
C GLU A 769 -11.21 5.68 28.35
N SER A 770 -11.68 5.62 29.61
CA SER A 770 -12.96 6.19 30.05
C SER A 770 -12.88 7.66 30.48
N GLU A 771 -11.68 8.22 30.66
CA GLU A 771 -11.50 9.62 31.05
C GLU A 771 -12.11 10.58 30.02
N ILE A 772 -12.87 11.59 30.48
CA ILE A 772 -13.42 12.64 29.63
C ILE A 772 -12.31 13.62 29.23
N VAL A 773 -11.97 13.65 27.94
CA VAL A 773 -10.89 14.49 27.37
C VAL A 773 -11.40 15.69 26.58
N VAL A 774 -12.69 15.72 26.24
CA VAL A 774 -13.37 16.91 25.71
C VAL A 774 -14.74 17.04 26.36
N HIS A 775 -15.09 18.23 26.82
CA HIS A 775 -16.44 18.58 27.23
C HIS A 775 -16.83 19.91 26.59
N CYS A 776 -17.80 19.90 25.70
CA CYS A 776 -18.25 21.07 24.93
C CYS A 776 -19.76 21.19 25.06
N ASN A 777 -20.23 22.30 25.64
CA ASN A 777 -21.64 22.68 25.81
C ASN A 777 -22.56 21.62 26.46
N HIS A 778 -23.03 20.61 25.73
CA HIS A 778 -23.92 19.55 26.23
C HIS A 778 -23.37 18.14 26.02
N ASN A 779 -22.31 17.99 25.23
CA ASN A 779 -21.75 16.69 24.84
C ASN A 779 -20.28 16.58 25.29
N TYR A 780 -19.81 15.34 25.46
CA TYR A 780 -18.45 15.04 25.89
C TYR A 780 -17.86 13.86 25.12
N LEU A 781 -16.53 13.76 25.11
CA LEU A 781 -15.78 12.65 24.52
C LEU A 781 -14.90 12.00 25.58
N THR A 782 -14.99 10.68 25.69
CA THR A 782 -13.96 9.89 26.37
C THR A 782 -12.66 9.84 25.57
N ARG A 783 -11.59 9.46 26.24
CA ARG A 783 -10.28 9.20 25.65
C ARG A 783 -10.35 8.16 24.52
N SER A 784 -11.16 7.10 24.66
CA SER A 784 -11.40 6.13 23.57
C SER A 784 -12.11 6.74 22.35
N GLN A 785 -13.15 7.55 22.55
CA GLN A 785 -13.89 8.20 21.46
C GLN A 785 -13.01 9.17 20.67
N LEU A 786 -12.30 10.06 21.37
CA LEU A 786 -11.39 11.02 20.71
C LEU A 786 -10.22 10.31 19.98
N ARG A 787 -9.79 9.11 20.46
CA ARG A 787 -8.76 8.30 19.78
C ARG A 787 -9.15 7.80 18.39
N THR A 788 -10.43 7.82 18.01
CA THR A 788 -10.86 7.52 16.63
C THR A 788 -10.41 8.56 15.59
N LEU A 789 -9.88 9.71 16.02
CA LEU A 789 -9.20 10.65 15.13
C LEU A 789 -7.83 10.15 14.65
N ARG A 790 -7.28 9.05 15.21
CA ARG A 790 -6.05 8.40 14.69
C ARG A 790 -6.13 8.14 13.18
N PRO A 791 -5.04 8.37 12.40
CA PRO A 791 -4.99 8.05 10.98
C PRO A 791 -5.58 6.68 10.63
N GLN A 792 -6.30 6.62 9.51
CA GLN A 792 -6.91 5.39 8.95
C GLN A 792 -7.96 4.68 9.84
N THR A 793 -8.53 5.36 10.85
CA THR A 793 -9.60 4.79 11.70
C THR A 793 -10.95 5.48 11.51
N CYS A 794 -12.06 4.72 11.53
CA CYS A 794 -13.40 5.28 11.41
C CYS A 794 -13.75 6.11 12.65
N LEU A 795 -14.31 7.31 12.48
CA LEU A 795 -14.76 8.15 13.60
C LEU A 795 -15.90 7.53 14.40
N ASP A 796 -15.88 7.79 15.71
CA ASP A 796 -17.02 7.69 16.61
C ASP A 796 -18.04 8.83 16.33
N ASP A 797 -19.33 8.53 16.46
CA ASP A 797 -20.41 9.47 16.13
C ASP A 797 -20.57 10.62 17.12
N ASN A 798 -20.08 10.45 18.36
CA ASN A 798 -20.03 11.50 19.37
C ASN A 798 -19.03 12.61 18.97
N VAL A 799 -17.94 12.28 18.27
CA VAL A 799 -16.95 13.27 17.79
C VAL A 799 -17.60 14.28 16.84
N ILE A 800 -18.49 13.81 15.96
CA ILE A 800 -19.24 14.68 15.04
C ILE A 800 -20.24 15.55 15.82
N SER A 801 -20.91 14.99 16.83
CA SER A 801 -21.85 15.75 17.68
C SER A 801 -21.16 16.84 18.50
N VAL A 802 -20.00 16.56 19.07
CA VAL A 802 -19.20 17.54 19.83
C VAL A 802 -18.63 18.64 18.90
N MET A 803 -18.36 18.32 17.63
CA MET A 803 -18.08 19.35 16.61
C MET A 803 -19.30 20.22 16.28
N SER A 804 -20.52 19.66 16.23
CA SER A 804 -21.76 20.47 16.09
C SER A 804 -21.99 21.40 17.29
N ASP A 805 -21.71 20.96 18.52
CA ASP A 805 -21.71 21.82 19.71
C ASP A 805 -20.68 22.95 19.59
N ALA A 806 -19.44 22.63 19.19
CA ALA A 806 -18.36 23.61 19.03
C ALA A 806 -18.67 24.68 17.97
N LEU A 807 -19.21 24.27 16.82
CA LEU A 807 -19.64 25.17 15.75
C LEU A 807 -20.83 26.03 16.17
N SER A 808 -21.80 25.46 16.90
CA SER A 808 -22.93 26.22 17.47
C SER A 808 -22.46 27.28 18.47
N LEU A 809 -21.44 26.99 19.30
CA LEU A 809 -20.81 27.99 20.18
C LEU A 809 -20.07 29.08 19.39
N ALA A 810 -19.42 28.75 18.26
CA ALA A 810 -18.75 29.72 17.40
C ALA A 810 -19.75 30.66 16.71
N GLU A 811 -20.85 30.13 16.18
CA GLU A 811 -21.96 30.91 15.60
C GLU A 811 -22.58 31.85 16.64
N ARG A 812 -22.84 31.37 17.86
CA ARG A 812 -23.35 32.17 18.99
C ARG A 812 -22.46 33.35 19.40
N ARG A 813 -21.17 33.34 19.03
CA ARG A 813 -20.23 34.45 19.28
C ARG A 813 -20.26 35.54 18.20
N LYS A 814 -20.92 35.33 17.05
CA LYS A 814 -21.04 36.32 15.97
C LYS A 814 -21.93 37.49 16.39
N LYS A 815 -21.35 38.68 16.54
CA LYS A 815 -22.07 39.88 17.02
C LYS A 815 -23.07 40.48 16.02
N LYS A 816 -22.94 40.18 14.73
CA LYS A 816 -23.86 40.57 13.63
C LYS A 816 -23.72 39.59 12.46
N GLY A 817 -24.82 39.31 11.76
CA GLY A 817 -24.87 38.47 10.56
C GLY A 817 -26.13 37.62 10.50
N TYR A 818 -26.26 36.81 9.45
CA TYR A 818 -27.07 35.58 9.53
C TYR A 818 -26.29 34.52 10.32
N ILE A 819 -27.02 33.55 10.88
CA ILE A 819 -26.50 32.49 11.73
C ILE A 819 -26.65 31.15 10.99
N ASN A 820 -25.66 30.27 11.11
CA ASN A 820 -25.83 28.86 10.74
C ASN A 820 -26.20 28.03 11.96
N TRP A 821 -26.98 26.97 11.78
CA TRP A 821 -27.29 26.00 12.85
C TRP A 821 -26.59 24.68 12.59
N TYR A 822 -25.96 24.10 13.61
CA TYR A 822 -25.22 22.84 13.51
C TYR A 822 -25.79 21.86 14.53
N LEU A 823 -26.51 20.84 14.07
CA LEU A 823 -27.22 19.92 14.97
C LEU A 823 -26.34 18.69 15.30
N PRO A 824 -26.36 18.17 16.54
CA PRO A 824 -25.80 16.86 16.87
C PRO A 824 -26.43 15.73 16.06
N ILE A 825 -25.68 14.65 15.84
CA ILE A 825 -26.10 13.54 14.95
C ILE A 825 -27.38 12.84 15.43
N PHE A 826 -27.60 12.82 16.75
CA PHE A 826 -28.79 12.24 17.38
C PHE A 826 -30.11 12.83 16.85
N PHE A 827 -30.12 14.09 16.38
CA PHE A 827 -31.31 14.69 15.79
C PHE A 827 -31.78 13.96 14.51
N SER A 828 -30.85 13.47 13.68
CA SER A 828 -31.21 12.65 12.52
C SER A 828 -31.40 11.17 12.87
N GLU A 829 -30.90 10.71 14.03
CA GLU A 829 -31.13 9.34 14.50
C GLU A 829 -32.58 9.11 14.95
N TYR A 830 -33.17 10.02 15.73
CA TYR A 830 -34.59 9.91 16.14
C TYR A 830 -35.58 10.24 15.01
N ALA A 831 -35.12 10.82 13.90
CA ALA A 831 -35.97 11.17 12.75
C ALA A 831 -36.51 9.97 11.95
N TYR A 832 -36.34 8.71 12.42
CA TYR A 832 -37.10 7.59 11.87
C TYR A 832 -38.61 7.66 12.20
N ASP A 833 -38.98 8.31 13.31
CA ASP A 833 -40.38 8.64 13.64
C ASP A 833 -40.51 10.11 14.06
N THR A 834 -41.50 10.81 13.50
CA THR A 834 -41.71 12.25 13.74
C THR A 834 -42.09 12.53 15.21
N SER A 835 -42.85 11.65 15.86
CA SER A 835 -43.27 11.84 17.25
C SER A 835 -42.14 11.58 18.25
N GLU A 836 -41.30 10.56 17.99
CA GLU A 836 -40.09 10.32 18.78
C GLU A 836 -39.09 11.47 18.62
N CYS A 837 -38.88 11.97 17.39
CA CYS A 837 -38.01 13.09 17.11
C CYS A 837 -38.47 14.39 17.80
N ILE A 838 -39.76 14.72 17.74
CA ILE A 838 -40.33 15.87 18.49
C ILE A 838 -40.15 15.69 20.00
N SER A 839 -40.43 14.49 20.53
CA SER A 839 -40.30 14.19 21.96
C SER A 839 -38.86 14.35 22.44
N PHE A 840 -37.90 13.79 21.71
CA PHE A 840 -36.47 13.91 21.97
C PHE A 840 -35.99 15.37 21.87
N ALA A 841 -36.33 16.06 20.77
CA ALA A 841 -35.93 17.44 20.54
C ALA A 841 -36.45 18.41 21.62
N LYS A 842 -37.69 18.23 22.09
CA LYS A 842 -38.26 19.02 23.20
C LYS A 842 -37.63 18.65 24.54
N LYS A 843 -37.47 17.37 24.84
CA LYS A 843 -36.83 16.88 26.09
C LYS A 843 -35.39 17.36 26.24
N HIS A 844 -34.64 17.44 25.13
CA HIS A 844 -33.24 17.88 25.10
C HIS A 844 -33.07 19.35 24.65
N MET A 845 -34.17 20.13 24.62
CA MET A 845 -34.21 21.57 24.36
C MET A 845 -33.45 22.00 23.09
N TYR A 846 -33.65 21.29 21.99
CA TYR A 846 -32.87 21.50 20.75
C TYR A 846 -33.08 22.89 20.13
N ARG A 847 -34.28 23.48 20.26
CA ARG A 847 -34.59 24.83 19.73
C ARG A 847 -33.80 25.90 20.50
N GLU A 848 -33.64 25.71 21.81
CA GLU A 848 -32.93 26.58 22.73
C GLU A 848 -31.40 26.37 22.69
N ASN A 849 -30.95 25.13 22.41
CA ASN A 849 -29.55 24.72 22.53
C ASN A 849 -28.76 24.82 21.21
N TYR A 850 -29.40 24.66 20.05
CA TYR A 850 -28.73 24.60 18.74
C TYR A 850 -29.28 25.57 17.69
N MET A 851 -30.45 26.16 17.94
CA MET A 851 -31.15 26.98 16.97
C MET A 851 -31.30 28.43 17.49
N SER A 852 -31.90 29.28 16.67
CA SER A 852 -32.20 30.69 16.98
C SER A 852 -33.57 31.06 16.39
N ALA A 853 -33.94 32.34 16.35
CA ALA A 853 -35.14 32.76 15.63
C ALA A 853 -35.05 32.40 14.13
N LEU A 854 -36.10 31.81 13.58
CA LEU A 854 -36.07 31.18 12.25
C LEU A 854 -35.60 32.14 11.12
N PHE A 855 -36.01 33.40 11.17
CA PHE A 855 -35.65 34.43 10.18
C PHE A 855 -34.15 34.78 10.16
N SER A 856 -33.38 34.44 11.19
CA SER A 856 -31.94 34.71 11.24
C SER A 856 -31.08 33.56 10.67
N CYS A 857 -31.68 32.41 10.37
CA CYS A 857 -30.97 31.24 9.86
C CYS A 857 -30.65 31.35 8.36
N GLU A 858 -29.40 31.09 7.97
CA GLU A 858 -29.01 30.99 6.56
C GLU A 858 -28.92 29.55 6.06
N LYS A 859 -28.17 28.70 6.79
CA LYS A 859 -28.03 27.26 6.52
C LYS A 859 -28.18 26.47 7.83
N MET A 860 -28.87 25.34 7.76
CA MET A 860 -28.88 24.33 8.83
C MET A 860 -28.10 23.09 8.36
N TYR A 861 -27.18 22.64 9.19
CA TYR A 861 -26.31 21.49 8.97
C TYR A 861 -26.74 20.35 9.90
N VAL A 862 -27.11 19.21 9.33
CA VAL A 862 -27.55 18.02 10.09
C VAL A 862 -26.74 16.79 9.65
N PRO A 863 -25.75 16.36 10.43
CA PRO A 863 -25.02 15.12 10.21
C PRO A 863 -25.95 13.91 10.31
N VAL A 864 -25.65 12.87 9.53
CA VAL A 864 -26.43 11.63 9.46
C VAL A 864 -25.51 10.43 9.43
N PHE A 865 -25.75 9.45 10.31
CA PHE A 865 -25.15 8.12 10.22
C PHE A 865 -26.13 7.15 9.56
N ASP A 866 -25.70 6.50 8.48
CA ASP A 866 -26.41 5.37 7.89
C ASP A 866 -25.92 4.07 8.54
N LYS A 867 -26.77 3.46 9.36
CA LYS A 867 -26.45 2.21 10.08
C LYS A 867 -26.33 0.99 9.16
N GLU A 868 -26.99 0.98 8.00
CA GLU A 868 -26.91 -0.12 7.02
C GLU A 868 -25.59 -0.06 6.22
N ARG A 869 -25.18 1.16 5.82
CA ARG A 869 -23.93 1.40 5.08
C ARG A 869 -22.71 1.64 5.97
N ARG A 870 -22.91 1.83 7.29
CA ARG A 870 -21.90 2.31 8.26
C ARG A 870 -21.17 3.56 7.77
N HIS A 871 -21.95 4.53 7.27
CA HIS A 871 -21.44 5.68 6.53
C HIS A 871 -21.99 6.99 7.07
N PHE A 872 -21.14 8.02 7.17
CA PHE A 872 -21.54 9.37 7.56
C PHE A 872 -21.75 10.25 6.32
N TYR A 873 -22.85 11.00 6.30
CA TYR A 873 -23.11 12.04 5.31
C TYR A 873 -23.83 13.23 5.96
N LEU A 874 -24.06 14.31 5.21
CA LEU A 874 -24.58 15.58 5.74
C LEU A 874 -25.81 16.08 4.95
N PHE A 875 -26.85 16.53 5.66
CA PHE A 875 -27.89 17.39 5.09
C PHE A 875 -27.52 18.86 5.29
N VAL A 876 -27.67 19.66 4.23
CA VAL A 876 -27.50 21.12 4.26
C VAL A 876 -28.79 21.78 3.77
N LEU A 877 -29.57 22.35 4.68
CA LEU A 877 -30.82 23.04 4.37
C LEU A 877 -30.51 24.52 4.09
N HIS A 878 -30.74 24.98 2.86
CA HIS A 878 -30.53 26.36 2.44
C HIS A 878 -31.82 27.17 2.61
N MET A 879 -31.96 27.86 3.75
CA MET A 879 -33.22 28.49 4.18
C MET A 879 -33.81 29.48 3.17
N LYS A 880 -32.93 30.29 2.53
CA LYS A 880 -33.31 31.28 1.51
C LYS A 880 -33.68 30.66 0.15
N LYS A 881 -33.28 29.40 -0.12
CA LYS A 881 -33.54 28.69 -1.38
C LYS A 881 -34.70 27.70 -1.29
N GLN A 882 -35.09 27.27 -0.09
CA GLN A 882 -36.00 26.13 0.14
C GLN A 882 -35.49 24.84 -0.53
N VAL A 883 -34.20 24.57 -0.34
CA VAL A 883 -33.49 23.39 -0.88
C VAL A 883 -32.80 22.66 0.27
N VAL A 884 -32.94 21.34 0.33
CA VAL A 884 -32.05 20.45 1.08
C VAL A 884 -31.03 19.85 0.12
N GLU A 885 -29.76 20.13 0.33
CA GLU A 885 -28.66 19.46 -0.37
C GLU A 885 -28.14 18.30 0.48
N ILE A 886 -28.06 17.10 -0.09
CA ILE A 886 -27.38 15.95 0.50
C ILE A 886 -25.92 15.97 0.03
N TRP A 887 -25.00 16.09 0.97
CA TRP A 887 -23.56 16.10 0.77
C TRP A 887 -23.00 14.75 1.26
N ASP A 888 -22.54 13.93 0.31
CA ASP A 888 -22.25 12.50 0.49
C ASP A 888 -20.96 12.14 -0.27
N SER A 889 -19.92 11.75 0.48
CA SER A 889 -18.58 11.44 -0.06
C SER A 889 -18.47 10.07 -0.74
N LEU A 890 -19.51 9.23 -0.72
CA LEU A 890 -19.57 7.92 -1.38
C LEU A 890 -20.75 7.80 -2.38
N ALA A 891 -21.18 8.90 -3.00
CA ALA A 891 -22.44 9.03 -3.72
C ALA A 891 -22.59 8.22 -5.04
N LYS A 892 -21.72 7.23 -5.33
CA LYS A 892 -21.76 6.45 -6.56
C LYS A 892 -22.86 5.37 -6.55
N SER A 893 -23.90 5.62 -7.35
CA SER A 893 -24.88 4.65 -7.90
C SER A 893 -25.82 3.93 -6.91
N SER A 894 -26.56 4.68 -6.09
CA SER A 894 -27.83 4.19 -5.50
C SER A 894 -29.01 4.99 -6.09
N GLY A 895 -30.00 4.28 -6.63
CA GLY A 895 -31.13 4.91 -7.35
C GLY A 895 -32.22 5.46 -6.41
N SER A 896 -32.52 6.75 -6.56
CA SER A 896 -33.84 7.38 -6.34
C SER A 896 -34.65 7.02 -5.09
N SER A 897 -34.04 6.69 -3.95
CA SER A 897 -34.69 6.81 -2.65
C SER A 897 -34.13 8.04 -1.92
N VAL A 898 -35.02 8.98 -1.61
CA VAL A 898 -34.77 9.99 -0.57
C VAL A 898 -34.64 9.25 0.76
N ASP A 899 -33.72 9.65 1.63
CA ASP A 899 -33.57 9.00 2.93
C ASP A 899 -34.88 9.15 3.72
N LYS A 900 -35.38 8.03 4.26
CA LYS A 900 -36.68 7.93 4.93
C LYS A 900 -36.82 8.86 6.13
N ARG A 901 -35.69 9.28 6.73
CA ARG A 901 -35.65 10.23 7.85
C ARG A 901 -35.94 11.67 7.43
N LEU A 902 -35.60 12.06 6.19
CA LEU A 902 -35.64 13.46 5.79
C LEU A 902 -37.05 14.07 5.82
N PRO A 903 -38.12 13.43 5.31
CA PRO A 903 -39.49 13.95 5.44
C PRO A 903 -39.94 14.12 6.91
N ASN A 904 -39.62 13.15 7.77
CA ASN A 904 -39.97 13.18 9.19
C ASN A 904 -39.18 14.26 9.96
N MET A 905 -37.91 14.47 9.60
CA MET A 905 -37.06 15.55 10.13
C MET A 905 -37.61 16.93 9.75
N LEU A 906 -38.03 17.11 8.50
CA LEU A 906 -38.62 18.36 8.03
C LEU A 906 -39.99 18.62 8.69
N ALA A 907 -40.85 17.62 8.80
CA ALA A 907 -42.12 17.72 9.53
C ALA A 907 -41.92 17.98 11.04
N THR A 908 -40.85 17.44 11.63
CA THR A 908 -40.44 17.77 13.01
C THR A 908 -40.06 19.24 13.14
N LEU A 909 -39.30 19.79 12.18
CA LEU A 909 -38.91 21.20 12.17
C LEU A 909 -40.13 22.13 11.99
N ASP A 910 -41.10 21.79 11.13
CA ASP A 910 -42.36 22.52 11.01
C ASP A 910 -43.10 22.62 12.36
N ILE A 911 -43.17 21.52 13.12
CA ILE A 911 -43.84 21.48 14.44
C ILE A 911 -43.00 22.11 15.56
N LEU A 912 -41.67 22.19 15.44
CA LEU A 912 -40.82 22.90 16.39
C LEU A 912 -40.85 24.43 16.20
N PHE A 913 -41.16 24.91 15.00
CA PHE A 913 -41.17 26.32 14.61
C PHE A 913 -42.55 26.86 14.21
N GLU A 914 -43.64 26.15 14.49
CA GLU A 914 -45.01 26.51 14.09
C GLU A 914 -45.34 28.00 14.40
N ASP A 915 -45.02 28.47 15.61
CA ASP A 915 -45.20 29.89 16.00
C ASP A 915 -44.39 30.87 15.14
N ASP A 916 -43.12 30.55 14.85
CA ASP A 916 -42.20 31.43 14.11
C ASP A 916 -42.59 31.48 12.63
N ILE A 917 -43.08 30.37 12.09
CA ILE A 917 -43.59 30.25 10.71
C ILE A 917 -44.85 31.12 10.57
N GLN A 918 -45.85 30.91 11.43
CA GLN A 918 -47.12 31.66 11.40
C GLN A 918 -46.94 33.18 11.60
N GLN A 919 -45.90 33.61 12.33
CA GLN A 919 -45.65 35.03 12.62
C GLN A 919 -44.80 35.75 11.55
N ASN A 920 -43.89 35.06 10.86
CA ASN A 920 -42.84 35.71 10.05
C ASN A 920 -42.84 35.32 8.56
N TYR A 921 -43.63 34.33 8.16
CA TYR A 921 -43.63 33.78 6.80
C TYR A 921 -45.03 33.83 6.17
N LEU A 922 -45.08 33.71 4.84
CA LEU A 922 -46.34 33.71 4.08
C LEU A 922 -47.06 32.36 4.18
N ASP A 923 -48.39 32.38 4.04
CA ASP A 923 -49.23 31.18 3.96
C ASP A 923 -48.65 30.14 3.00
N GLY A 924 -48.37 28.93 3.51
CA GLY A 924 -47.81 27.82 2.75
C GLY A 924 -46.28 27.67 2.82
N TRP A 925 -45.55 28.50 3.57
CA TRP A 925 -44.14 28.20 3.91
C TRP A 925 -44.06 27.00 4.87
N SER A 926 -43.21 26.03 4.55
CA SER A 926 -42.98 24.83 5.37
C SER A 926 -41.60 24.23 5.05
N PHE A 927 -40.96 23.60 6.04
CA PHE A 927 -39.77 22.78 5.84
C PHE A 927 -40.07 21.56 4.96
N ALA A 928 -41.21 20.90 5.16
CA ALA A 928 -41.61 19.72 4.37
C ALA A 928 -41.85 19.99 2.87
N SER A 929 -41.97 21.26 2.44
CA SER A 929 -42.03 21.63 1.02
C SER A 929 -40.66 21.90 0.37
N PHE A 930 -39.55 21.78 1.11
CA PHE A 930 -38.20 22.02 0.56
C PHE A 930 -37.83 20.96 -0.49
N SER A 931 -37.26 21.41 -1.62
CA SER A 931 -36.79 20.53 -2.69
C SER A 931 -35.48 19.82 -2.33
N VAL A 932 -35.36 18.52 -2.64
CA VAL A 932 -34.22 17.70 -2.22
C VAL A 932 -33.28 17.41 -3.39
N ASN A 933 -32.02 17.84 -3.29
CA ASN A 933 -30.98 17.67 -4.29
C ASN A 933 -29.78 16.88 -3.72
N ARG A 934 -29.04 16.17 -4.56
CA ARG A 934 -27.68 15.68 -4.24
C ARG A 934 -26.67 16.61 -4.89
N SER A 935 -25.72 17.16 -4.12
CA SER A 935 -24.72 18.08 -4.67
C SER A 935 -23.64 17.32 -5.45
N PRO A 936 -23.42 17.60 -6.75
CA PRO A 936 -22.44 16.88 -7.57
C PRO A 936 -20.99 17.34 -7.33
N ASN A 937 -20.80 18.50 -6.69
CA ASN A 937 -19.50 19.15 -6.50
C ASN A 937 -18.88 18.82 -5.13
N VAL A 938 -19.37 17.78 -4.44
CA VAL A 938 -18.87 17.38 -3.12
C VAL A 938 -17.71 16.38 -3.27
N PRO A 939 -16.53 16.67 -2.69
CA PRO A 939 -15.36 15.79 -2.73
C PRO A 939 -15.70 14.34 -2.33
N GLN A 940 -15.31 13.41 -3.20
CA GLN A 940 -15.56 11.98 -3.00
C GLN A 940 -14.35 11.33 -2.33
N GLN A 941 -14.60 10.53 -1.29
CA GLN A 941 -13.53 9.83 -0.58
C GLN A 941 -13.03 8.62 -1.37
N THR A 942 -11.74 8.33 -1.27
CA THR A 942 -11.08 7.17 -1.90
C THR A 942 -11.02 5.95 -1.00
N ASN A 943 -11.34 6.09 0.29
CA ASN A 943 -11.26 5.06 1.32
C ASN A 943 -12.62 4.76 1.99
N GLY A 944 -12.63 3.90 3.01
CA GLY A 944 -13.83 3.48 3.73
C GLY A 944 -13.99 4.04 5.15
N TYR A 945 -13.11 4.94 5.60
CA TYR A 945 -13.01 5.33 7.02
C TYR A 945 -13.09 6.85 7.28
N ASP A 946 -12.85 7.70 6.29
CA ASP A 946 -12.82 9.16 6.48
C ASP A 946 -14.18 9.85 6.41
N CYS A 947 -15.29 9.15 6.16
CA CYS A 947 -16.61 9.78 5.93
C CYS A 947 -17.04 10.75 7.03
N GLY A 948 -16.75 10.45 8.30
CA GLY A 948 -16.99 11.38 9.40
C GLY A 948 -16.11 12.63 9.37
N VAL A 949 -14.84 12.50 8.95
CA VAL A 949 -13.90 13.62 8.79
C VAL A 949 -14.32 14.51 7.62
N TYR A 950 -14.76 13.91 6.50
CA TYR A 950 -15.39 14.65 5.39
C TYR A 950 -16.62 15.43 5.88
N VAL A 951 -17.54 14.81 6.62
CA VAL A 951 -18.72 15.50 7.20
C VAL A 951 -18.33 16.66 8.12
N ILE A 952 -17.31 16.50 8.97
CA ILE A 952 -16.81 17.60 9.81
C ILE A 952 -16.22 18.74 8.96
N LYS A 953 -15.41 18.43 7.94
CA LYS A 953 -14.85 19.43 7.02
C LYS A 953 -15.92 20.15 6.19
N PHE A 954 -16.98 19.44 5.79
CA PHE A 954 -18.15 20.01 5.11
C PHE A 954 -18.90 21.03 5.98
N MET A 955 -18.90 20.85 7.31
CA MET A 955 -19.48 21.80 8.27
C MET A 955 -18.55 22.99 8.59
N LEU A 956 -17.24 22.74 8.71
CA LEU A 956 -16.21 23.75 8.98
C LEU A 956 -16.00 24.71 7.81
N ALA A 957 -15.81 24.18 6.60
CA ALA A 957 -15.37 24.93 5.42
C ALA A 957 -16.21 24.61 4.17
N PRO A 958 -17.55 24.78 4.21
CA PRO A 958 -18.44 24.41 3.12
C PRO A 958 -18.10 25.08 1.78
N GLU A 959 -17.55 26.30 1.82
CA GLU A 959 -17.24 27.07 0.61
C GLU A 959 -15.89 26.68 -0.02
N GLU A 960 -14.91 26.23 0.79
CA GLU A 960 -13.65 25.62 0.31
C GLU A 960 -13.93 24.26 -0.33
N VAL A 961 -14.70 23.42 0.35
CA VAL A 961 -15.04 22.05 -0.04
C VAL A 961 -15.69 21.98 -1.42
N THR A 962 -16.45 23.00 -1.82
CA THR A 962 -17.12 23.04 -3.15
C THR A 962 -16.24 23.53 -4.30
N GLN A 963 -14.96 23.82 -4.07
CA GLN A 963 -14.03 24.30 -5.10
C GLN A 963 -13.41 23.11 -5.88
N PRO A 964 -13.25 23.21 -7.22
CA PRO A 964 -12.79 22.08 -8.04
C PRO A 964 -11.37 21.58 -7.74
N ASP A 965 -10.57 22.42 -7.09
CA ASP A 965 -9.16 22.25 -6.72
C ASP A 965 -8.96 21.89 -5.24
N PHE A 966 -10.03 21.67 -4.47
CA PHE A 966 -9.95 21.22 -3.08
C PHE A 966 -9.27 19.85 -2.95
N VAL A 967 -8.15 19.80 -2.22
CA VAL A 967 -7.42 18.57 -1.90
C VAL A 967 -7.67 18.20 -0.44
N PHE A 968 -8.15 16.98 -0.20
CA PHE A 968 -8.36 16.44 1.15
C PHE A 968 -7.15 15.65 1.63
N ASP A 969 -6.50 16.09 2.71
CA ASP A 969 -5.42 15.35 3.39
C ASP A 969 -5.91 14.81 4.74
N SER A 970 -6.08 13.49 4.84
CA SER A 970 -6.71 12.84 6.00
C SER A 970 -5.96 13.14 7.32
N ASP A 971 -4.63 13.08 7.31
CA ASP A 971 -3.82 13.27 8.52
C ASP A 971 -3.88 14.72 9.02
N THR A 972 -3.84 15.71 8.11
CA THR A 972 -3.95 17.13 8.44
C THR A 972 -5.34 17.51 8.93
N GLU A 973 -6.41 17.06 8.24
CA GLU A 973 -7.79 17.37 8.66
C GLU A 973 -8.12 16.71 10.02
N ARG A 974 -7.60 15.51 10.28
CA ARG A 974 -7.73 14.85 11.60
C ARG A 974 -7.01 15.61 12.71
N LEU A 975 -5.80 16.12 12.44
CA LEU A 975 -5.06 16.96 13.40
C LEU A 975 -5.78 18.30 13.64
N ASP A 976 -6.31 18.95 12.60
CA ASP A 976 -7.06 20.20 12.74
C ASP A 976 -8.34 20.01 13.56
N VAL A 977 -9.04 18.88 13.41
CA VAL A 977 -10.19 18.53 14.26
C VAL A 977 -9.77 18.27 15.71
N VAL A 978 -8.64 17.59 15.97
CA VAL A 978 -8.10 17.44 17.34
C VAL A 978 -7.78 18.80 17.96
N LEU A 979 -7.09 19.69 17.23
CA LEU A 979 -6.75 21.03 17.73
C LEU A 979 -8.01 21.87 18.01
N GLY A 980 -8.99 21.86 17.10
CA GLY A 980 -10.27 22.54 17.29
C GLY A 980 -11.09 22.02 18.48
N LEU A 981 -11.05 20.71 18.74
CA LEU A 981 -11.69 20.08 19.91
C LEU A 981 -10.93 20.28 21.23
N LEU A 982 -9.68 20.76 21.19
CA LEU A 982 -8.87 21.05 22.37
C LEU A 982 -8.75 22.55 22.68
N ASP A 983 -9.25 23.44 21.81
CA ASP A 983 -9.24 24.89 22.02
C ASP A 983 -9.93 25.29 23.34
N GLY A 984 -9.34 26.24 24.07
CA GLY A 984 -9.83 26.65 25.40
C GLY A 984 -11.17 27.37 25.41
N ASN A 985 -11.66 27.81 24.24
CA ASN A 985 -12.99 28.39 24.05
C ASN A 985 -14.03 27.33 23.62
N VAL A 986 -13.63 26.07 23.47
CA VAL A 986 -14.47 24.93 23.09
C VAL A 986 -14.50 23.90 24.23
N ASN A 987 -13.34 23.50 24.73
CA ASN A 987 -13.19 22.42 25.68
C ASN A 987 -13.13 22.90 27.14
N LEU A 988 -14.22 22.71 27.88
CA LEU A 988 -14.38 23.11 29.27
C LEU A 988 -13.39 22.41 30.23
N CYS A 989 -12.93 21.19 29.91
CA CYS A 989 -11.92 20.49 30.72
C CYS A 989 -10.46 20.71 30.27
N ARG A 990 -10.18 21.55 29.26
CA ARG A 990 -8.81 21.82 28.78
C ARG A 990 -7.84 22.13 29.92
N ASN A 991 -8.21 23.02 30.84
CA ASN A 991 -7.29 23.47 31.90
C ASN A 991 -6.93 22.36 32.90
N GLU A 992 -7.87 21.46 33.21
CA GLU A 992 -7.62 20.30 34.07
C GLU A 992 -6.73 19.28 33.35
N LEU A 993 -7.02 19.02 32.08
CA LEU A 993 -6.25 18.09 31.24
C LEU A 993 -4.85 18.63 30.95
N ALA A 994 -4.68 19.94 30.80
CA ALA A 994 -3.37 20.58 30.69
C ALA A 994 -2.57 20.45 32.00
N ALA A 995 -3.20 20.59 33.17
CA ALA A 995 -2.54 20.34 34.45
C ALA A 995 -2.16 18.85 34.65
N LYS A 996 -3.02 17.91 34.21
CA LYS A 996 -2.73 16.47 34.18
C LYS A 996 -1.58 16.14 33.21
N ALA A 997 -1.60 16.73 32.02
CA ALA A 997 -0.52 16.61 31.03
C ALA A 997 0.78 17.22 31.55
N GLU A 998 0.76 18.35 32.25
CA GLU A 998 1.97 18.93 32.84
C GLU A 998 2.52 18.07 33.97
N ALA A 999 1.67 17.53 34.85
CA ALA A 999 2.08 16.59 35.89
C ALA A 999 2.68 15.30 35.30
N TYR A 1000 2.11 14.79 34.21
CA TYR A 1000 2.66 13.69 33.42
C TYR A 1000 4.05 14.05 32.87
N ASN A 1001 4.18 15.20 32.20
CA ASN A 1001 5.42 15.73 31.61
C ASN A 1001 6.46 16.26 32.63
N LEU A 1002 6.17 16.15 33.93
CA LEU A 1002 7.09 16.40 35.04
C LEU A 1002 7.55 15.10 35.72
N GLN A 1003 6.83 13.98 35.52
CA GLN A 1003 7.28 12.64 35.89
C GLN A 1003 8.07 12.00 34.75
N GLU A 1004 7.67 12.25 33.49
CA GLU A 1004 8.47 12.00 32.30
C GLU A 1004 9.01 13.33 31.74
N PRO A 1005 10.31 13.63 31.86
CA PRO A 1005 10.84 14.92 31.41
C PRO A 1005 10.79 15.03 29.88
N MET A 1006 9.93 15.91 29.37
CA MET A 1006 9.89 16.31 27.96
C MET A 1006 11.28 16.73 27.45
N THR A 1007 11.77 16.05 26.41
CA THR A 1007 12.91 16.47 25.59
C THR A 1007 12.47 16.65 24.13
N PRO A 1008 13.19 17.46 23.31
CA PRO A 1008 12.69 18.03 22.05
C PRO A 1008 12.46 17.05 20.88
#